data_AF-A0A0Q4QEG3-F1
#
_entry.id   AF-A0A0Q4QEG3-F1
#
_cell.length_a   1.000
_cell.length_b   1.000
_cell.length_c   1.000
_cell.angle_alpha   90.00
_cell.angle_beta   90.00
_cell.angle_gamma   90.00
#
_symmetry.space_group_name_H-M   'P 1'
#
loop_
_entity.id
_entity.type
_entity.pdbx_description
1 polymer ?
#
loop_
_entity_poly.entity_id
_entity_poly.type
_entity_poly.pdbx_seq_one_letter_code
_entity_poly.pdbx_strand_id
1 'polypeptide(L)'
;MQDTDTALSLSADGAALYAAEPVKLDGYAYCSQSVALADKGEFRASVQAASKALHVALETGNEDLLAKSYRDLAIVFNYAGQSERAEQFAQLALGRQASDPAQVRGPVYKVIGDLRMRQRRPAEAVAAYEQAVAASSPRYLPLARASLVNALLLAGDTARAQAELDALAEPETPALRFQLDRTRARLLLAQGRPADALALYRTLADTPVPGDEGNYRMWALTGIAESQSALGDAQAAGRAYEQAIAAFDDVRAHFRSDEFKMGLFSDFQDVFDHAVALRADAGDAEGAFDISERSRARALLDAVAGHARGAGGIAAPPMPVAQLRGQLKPDERLVAYHALPDRLLAWVVSRDGARMTVLKLGRSDLERLVAAWRDAIINQHPGAVNAGASVARLLLEPLQLPAGQPLVFVPHGPLHYLPFQALRMDDEYLVQRNPLSVAPSASIALRLAGRGSAPPRMLAFGNPLVSPAVASPLPHAEQEVRTITALFPRPETYFLQDATRERFVAQAPKARLVHVASHARVDLADPMRSEILFADVDGRTHFLEARDVIGLDLHDVALVTLSACESGLGKVENGDEALGFTRAFLSSGVSTLVASLWPVPDRETEKLMQALYGRLREGVPAQQALQAGQQAVIADAATSHPFYWAAFSLVGDWRLTVEK
;
A
#
# COMPACT_ATOMS: atom_id res chain seq x y z
N MET A 1 -20.96 -8.47 -17.09
CA MET A 1 -20.88 -7.20 -17.86
C MET A 1 -19.54 -6.52 -17.62
N GLN A 2 -19.11 -6.32 -16.37
CA GLN A 2 -17.74 -5.85 -16.05
C GLN A 2 -16.62 -6.73 -16.64
N ASP A 3 -16.83 -8.05 -16.71
CA ASP A 3 -15.75 -8.98 -17.14
C ASP A 3 -15.28 -8.76 -18.59
N THR A 4 -16.23 -8.43 -19.47
CA THR A 4 -16.00 -8.12 -20.88
C THR A 4 -15.30 -6.78 -21.04
N ASP A 5 -15.65 -5.78 -20.22
CA ASP A 5 -15.12 -4.42 -20.36
C ASP A 5 -13.63 -4.35 -20.02
N THR A 6 -13.15 -5.11 -19.03
CA THR A 6 -11.72 -5.18 -18.69
C THR A 6 -10.89 -5.88 -19.76
N ALA A 7 -11.39 -7.01 -20.30
CA ALA A 7 -10.71 -7.74 -21.37
C ALA A 7 -10.67 -6.92 -22.68
N LEU A 8 -11.74 -6.19 -22.98
CA LEU A 8 -11.81 -5.26 -24.11
C LEU A 8 -10.83 -4.10 -23.94
N SER A 9 -10.75 -3.51 -22.74
CA SER A 9 -9.78 -2.45 -22.43
C SER A 9 -8.34 -2.92 -22.64
N LEU A 10 -7.96 -4.07 -22.06
CA LEU A 10 -6.61 -4.61 -22.22
C LEU A 10 -6.31 -5.02 -23.67
N SER A 11 -7.31 -5.50 -24.42
CA SER A 11 -7.14 -5.75 -25.85
C SER A 11 -6.95 -4.46 -26.64
N ALA A 12 -7.62 -3.36 -26.28
CA ALA A 12 -7.44 -2.07 -26.93
C ALA A 12 -6.04 -1.49 -26.66
N ASP A 13 -5.56 -1.60 -25.42
CA ASP A 13 -4.18 -1.27 -25.06
C ASP A 13 -3.19 -2.15 -25.84
N GLY A 14 -3.48 -3.46 -25.92
CA GLY A 14 -2.71 -4.42 -26.72
C GLY A 14 -2.63 -4.03 -28.19
N ALA A 15 -3.73 -3.55 -28.78
CA ALA A 15 -3.77 -3.08 -30.16
C ALA A 15 -2.87 -1.85 -30.38
N ALA A 16 -2.94 -0.87 -29.47
CA ALA A 16 -2.09 0.31 -29.54
C ALA A 16 -0.59 -0.04 -29.42
N LEU A 17 -0.26 -0.94 -28.48
CA LEU A 17 1.11 -1.42 -28.27
C LEU A 17 1.62 -2.23 -29.46
N TYR A 18 0.81 -3.15 -29.98
CA TYR A 18 1.13 -3.97 -31.15
C TYR A 18 1.34 -3.11 -32.42
N ALA A 19 0.53 -2.06 -32.60
CA ALA A 19 0.67 -1.12 -33.71
C ALA A 19 1.95 -0.29 -33.63
N ALA A 20 2.43 0.01 -32.41
CA ALA A 20 3.65 0.78 -32.18
C ALA A 20 4.95 -0.04 -32.33
N GLU A 21 4.88 -1.38 -32.42
CA GLU A 21 6.08 -2.21 -32.53
C GLU A 21 6.66 -2.23 -33.95
N PRO A 22 7.98 -1.97 -34.11
CA PRO A 22 8.63 -2.04 -35.41
C PRO A 22 8.76 -3.48 -35.93
N VAL A 23 8.81 -4.47 -35.02
CA VAL A 23 8.88 -5.89 -35.34
C VAL A 23 7.75 -6.60 -34.60
N LYS A 24 6.79 -7.14 -35.36
CA LYS A 24 5.63 -7.86 -34.82
C LYS A 24 5.99 -9.32 -34.58
N LEU A 25 5.78 -9.80 -33.36
CA LEU A 25 5.91 -11.22 -33.05
C LEU A 25 4.59 -11.93 -33.34
N ASP A 26 4.65 -13.26 -33.50
CA ASP A 26 3.41 -14.05 -33.44
C ASP A 26 2.84 -14.04 -32.01
N GLY A 27 1.54 -14.33 -31.89
CA GLY A 27 0.87 -14.31 -30.60
C GLY A 27 1.47 -15.27 -29.55
N TYR A 28 1.99 -16.43 -29.98
CA TYR A 28 2.58 -17.42 -29.07
C TYR A 28 3.95 -16.98 -28.53
N ALA A 29 4.71 -16.23 -29.34
CA ALA A 29 5.94 -15.59 -28.92
C ALA A 29 5.66 -14.50 -27.87
N TYR A 30 4.58 -13.72 -28.02
CA TYR A 30 4.15 -12.79 -26.97
C TYR A 30 3.71 -13.51 -25.69
N CYS A 31 3.00 -14.64 -25.77
CA CYS A 31 2.72 -15.49 -24.59
C CYS A 31 4.01 -15.94 -23.89
N SER A 32 4.98 -16.45 -24.66
CA SER A 32 6.26 -16.91 -24.12
C SER A 32 7.05 -15.77 -23.47
N GLN A 33 7.03 -14.59 -24.09
CA GLN A 33 7.62 -13.37 -23.55
C GLN A 33 6.93 -12.96 -22.24
N SER A 34 5.59 -13.00 -22.18
CA SER A 34 4.82 -12.65 -20.99
C SER A 34 5.21 -13.50 -19.79
N VAL A 35 5.28 -14.83 -19.95
CA VAL A 35 5.67 -15.75 -18.87
C VAL A 35 7.10 -15.49 -18.42
N ALA A 36 8.05 -15.34 -19.36
CA ALA A 36 9.45 -15.08 -19.02
C ALA A 36 9.65 -13.74 -18.28
N LEU A 37 8.87 -12.71 -18.65
CA LEU A 37 8.88 -11.41 -17.98
C LEU A 37 8.24 -11.52 -16.58
N ALA A 38 7.14 -12.26 -16.43
CA ALA A 38 6.51 -12.49 -15.13
C ALA A 38 7.46 -13.19 -14.15
N ASP A 39 8.21 -14.20 -14.60
CA ASP A 39 9.19 -14.92 -13.78
C ASP A 39 10.34 -14.01 -13.31
N LYS A 40 10.74 -13.04 -14.16
CA LYS A 40 11.72 -11.99 -13.83
C LYS A 40 11.15 -10.88 -12.96
N GLY A 41 9.84 -10.81 -12.76
CA GLY A 41 9.16 -9.72 -12.04
C GLY A 41 8.92 -8.46 -12.87
N GLU A 42 9.08 -8.52 -14.21
CA GLU A 42 8.76 -7.41 -15.11
C GLU A 42 7.25 -7.41 -15.46
N PHE A 43 6.40 -7.14 -14.48
CA PHE A 43 4.95 -7.38 -14.60
C PHE A 43 4.26 -6.51 -15.62
N ARG A 44 4.58 -5.21 -15.72
CA ARG A 44 3.96 -4.37 -16.76
C ARG A 44 4.35 -4.84 -18.14
N ALA A 45 5.62 -5.12 -18.37
CA ALA A 45 6.08 -5.66 -19.65
C ALA A 45 5.40 -7.02 -19.93
N SER A 46 5.19 -7.84 -18.91
CA SER A 46 4.46 -9.11 -18.99
C SER A 46 2.97 -8.92 -19.33
N VAL A 47 2.26 -7.98 -18.69
CA VAL A 47 0.88 -7.60 -19.02
C VAL A 47 0.81 -7.05 -20.44
N GLN A 48 1.73 -6.18 -20.84
CA GLN A 48 1.79 -5.64 -22.20
C GLN A 48 1.99 -6.75 -23.24
N ALA A 49 2.87 -7.71 -22.98
CA ALA A 49 3.06 -8.86 -23.84
C ALA A 49 1.79 -9.72 -23.92
N ALA A 50 1.15 -10.03 -22.79
CA ALA A 50 -0.10 -10.79 -22.77
C ALA A 50 -1.26 -10.05 -23.46
N SER A 51 -1.36 -8.73 -23.31
CA SER A 51 -2.35 -7.88 -23.98
C SER A 51 -2.16 -7.86 -25.50
N LYS A 52 -0.91 -7.83 -25.99
CA LYS A 52 -0.61 -7.99 -27.43
C LYS A 52 -1.04 -9.38 -27.92
N ALA A 53 -0.74 -10.44 -27.17
CA ALA A 53 -1.18 -11.79 -27.51
C ALA A 53 -2.72 -11.91 -27.53
N LEU A 54 -3.40 -11.29 -26.56
CA LEU A 54 -4.87 -11.22 -26.50
C LEU A 54 -5.46 -10.51 -27.71
N HIS A 55 -4.89 -9.37 -28.10
CA HIS A 55 -5.28 -8.63 -29.29
C HIS A 55 -5.14 -9.49 -30.55
N VAL A 56 -3.97 -10.10 -30.77
CA VAL A 56 -3.71 -10.99 -31.92
C VAL A 56 -4.70 -12.18 -31.93
N ALA A 57 -5.03 -12.74 -30.76
CA ALA A 57 -6.00 -13.83 -30.66
C ALA A 57 -7.41 -13.41 -31.12
N LEU A 58 -7.87 -12.24 -30.68
CA LEU A 58 -9.19 -11.72 -31.01
C LEU A 58 -9.28 -11.31 -32.48
N GLU A 59 -8.24 -10.69 -33.05
CA GLU A 59 -8.20 -10.35 -34.47
C GLU A 59 -8.21 -11.59 -35.38
N THR A 60 -7.51 -12.65 -34.97
CA THR A 60 -7.38 -13.88 -35.78
C THR A 60 -8.48 -14.90 -35.51
N GLY A 61 -9.30 -14.72 -34.47
CA GLY A 61 -10.27 -15.71 -34.02
C GLY A 61 -9.62 -17.01 -33.50
N ASN A 62 -8.37 -16.94 -33.04
CA ASN A 62 -7.63 -18.12 -32.56
C ASN A 62 -7.95 -18.42 -31.10
N GLU A 63 -8.84 -19.40 -30.87
CA GLU A 63 -9.28 -19.81 -29.53
C GLU A 63 -8.15 -20.38 -28.65
N ASP A 64 -7.18 -21.09 -29.23
CA ASP A 64 -6.04 -21.63 -28.47
C ASP A 64 -5.12 -20.52 -27.97
N LEU A 65 -4.83 -19.55 -28.83
CA LEU A 65 -4.07 -18.36 -28.44
C LEU A 65 -4.86 -17.52 -27.41
N LEU A 66 -6.18 -17.39 -27.58
CA LEU A 66 -7.04 -16.66 -26.65
C LEU A 66 -7.00 -17.29 -25.25
N ALA A 67 -7.09 -18.62 -25.16
CA ALA A 67 -6.99 -19.36 -23.91
C ALA A 67 -5.63 -19.14 -23.21
N LYS A 68 -4.53 -19.13 -23.98
CA LYS A 68 -3.18 -18.90 -23.46
C LYS A 68 -2.96 -17.45 -23.01
N SER A 69 -3.49 -16.47 -23.74
CA SER A 69 -3.43 -15.05 -23.37
C SER A 69 -4.17 -14.79 -22.06
N TYR A 70 -5.37 -15.36 -21.87
CA TYR A 70 -6.08 -15.24 -20.59
C TYR A 70 -5.35 -15.95 -19.44
N ARG A 71 -4.76 -17.13 -19.68
CA ARG A 71 -3.88 -17.79 -18.69
C ARG A 71 -2.72 -16.88 -18.28
N ASP A 72 -2.04 -16.27 -19.25
CA ASP A 72 -0.85 -15.43 -18.97
C ASP A 72 -1.24 -14.17 -18.19
N LEU A 73 -2.38 -13.55 -18.53
CA LEU A 73 -2.98 -12.47 -17.73
C LEU A 73 -3.31 -12.92 -16.30
N ALA A 74 -3.90 -14.11 -16.12
CA ALA A 74 -4.19 -14.65 -14.80
C ALA A 74 -2.91 -14.86 -13.97
N ILE A 75 -1.84 -15.37 -14.58
CA ILE A 75 -0.53 -15.58 -13.93
C ILE A 75 0.09 -14.25 -13.52
N VAL A 76 0.20 -13.29 -14.44
CA VAL A 76 0.86 -12.01 -14.15
C VAL A 76 0.07 -11.19 -13.13
N PHE A 77 -1.27 -11.16 -13.20
CA PHE A 77 -2.07 -10.48 -12.18
C PHE A 77 -2.00 -11.16 -10.82
N ASN A 78 -1.90 -12.50 -10.78
CA ASN A 78 -1.63 -13.22 -9.54
C ASN A 78 -0.28 -12.81 -8.95
N TYR A 79 0.79 -12.76 -9.75
CA TYR A 79 2.12 -12.34 -9.26
C TYR A 79 2.16 -10.87 -8.85
N ALA A 80 1.43 -10.01 -9.57
CA ALA A 80 1.25 -8.59 -9.27
C ALA A 80 0.26 -8.32 -8.11
N GLY A 81 -0.26 -9.35 -7.44
CA GLY A 81 -1.14 -9.19 -6.28
C GLY A 81 -2.59 -8.80 -6.59
N GLN A 82 -2.95 -8.59 -7.86
CA GLN A 82 -4.28 -8.17 -8.30
C GLN A 82 -5.25 -9.37 -8.32
N SER A 83 -5.67 -9.81 -7.13
CA SER A 83 -6.36 -11.07 -6.90
C SER A 83 -7.69 -11.18 -7.66
N GLU A 84 -8.48 -10.11 -7.70
CA GLU A 84 -9.77 -10.08 -8.41
C GLU A 84 -9.58 -10.24 -9.93
N ARG A 85 -8.63 -9.49 -10.52
CA ARG A 85 -8.31 -9.62 -11.94
C ARG A 85 -7.72 -10.98 -12.27
N ALA A 86 -6.85 -11.50 -11.42
CA ALA A 86 -6.29 -12.84 -11.58
C ALA A 86 -7.39 -13.91 -11.62
N GLU A 87 -8.37 -13.82 -10.72
CA GLU A 87 -9.51 -14.73 -10.68
C GLU A 87 -10.39 -14.58 -11.93
N GLN A 88 -10.69 -13.34 -12.34
CA GLN A 88 -11.46 -13.05 -13.55
C GLN A 88 -10.82 -13.68 -14.80
N PHE A 89 -9.52 -13.45 -15.02
CA PHE A 89 -8.81 -14.01 -16.17
C PHE A 89 -8.65 -15.53 -16.09
N ALA A 90 -8.51 -16.09 -14.88
CA ALA A 90 -8.52 -17.53 -14.67
C ALA A 90 -9.87 -18.14 -15.14
N GLN A 91 -11.01 -17.54 -14.77
CA GLN A 91 -12.32 -18.02 -15.21
C GLN A 91 -12.50 -17.87 -16.73
N LEU A 92 -12.06 -16.75 -17.31
CA LEU A 92 -12.09 -16.55 -18.76
C LEU A 92 -11.27 -17.62 -19.50
N ALA A 93 -10.08 -17.99 -18.99
CA ALA A 93 -9.24 -19.02 -19.57
C ALA A 93 -9.88 -20.42 -19.50
N LEU A 94 -10.51 -20.78 -18.37
CA LEU A 94 -11.21 -22.08 -18.21
C LEU A 94 -12.41 -22.23 -19.15
N GLY A 95 -13.04 -21.11 -19.52
CA GLY A 95 -14.14 -21.07 -20.48
C GLY A 95 -13.76 -21.25 -21.95
N ARG A 96 -12.46 -21.37 -22.29
CA ARG A 96 -11.99 -21.49 -23.67
C ARG A 96 -11.54 -22.90 -24.04
N GLN A 97 -11.59 -23.20 -25.34
CA GLN A 97 -11.02 -24.42 -25.89
C GLN A 97 -9.56 -24.18 -26.28
N ALA A 98 -8.65 -24.95 -25.70
CA ALA A 98 -7.23 -24.95 -26.05
C ALA A 98 -6.88 -26.24 -26.79
N SER A 99 -5.94 -26.15 -27.73
CA SER A 99 -5.44 -27.31 -28.48
C SER A 99 -4.73 -28.32 -27.57
N ASP A 100 -4.02 -27.80 -26.57
CA ASP A 100 -3.45 -28.57 -25.46
C ASP A 100 -4.00 -28.01 -24.14
N PRO A 101 -5.11 -28.59 -23.61
CA PRO A 101 -5.70 -28.15 -22.37
C PRO A 101 -4.73 -28.18 -21.18
N ALA A 102 -3.70 -29.04 -21.20
CA ALA A 102 -2.78 -29.18 -20.09
C ALA A 102 -1.84 -27.97 -19.93
N GLN A 103 -1.61 -27.21 -21.01
CA GLN A 103 -0.86 -25.96 -20.96
C GLN A 103 -1.67 -24.78 -20.41
N VAL A 104 -3.00 -24.92 -20.29
CA VAL A 104 -3.89 -23.86 -19.82
C VAL A 104 -4.46 -24.21 -18.45
N ARG A 105 -5.16 -25.35 -18.35
CA ARG A 105 -5.92 -25.73 -17.14
C ARG A 105 -5.04 -25.93 -15.92
N GLY A 106 -3.93 -26.66 -16.04
CA GLY A 106 -2.99 -26.87 -14.93
C GLY A 106 -2.50 -25.56 -14.31
N PRO A 107 -1.89 -24.65 -15.09
CA PRO A 107 -1.49 -23.33 -14.60
C PRO A 107 -2.65 -22.48 -14.05
N VAL A 108 -3.81 -22.48 -14.69
CA VAL A 108 -4.97 -21.68 -14.24
C VAL A 108 -5.52 -22.18 -12.92
N TYR A 109 -5.68 -23.49 -12.74
CA TYR A 109 -6.11 -24.04 -11.45
C TYR A 109 -5.07 -23.80 -10.35
N LYS A 110 -3.77 -23.81 -10.68
CA LYS A 110 -2.73 -23.38 -9.73
C LYS A 110 -2.92 -21.93 -9.32
N VAL A 111 -3.18 -21.01 -10.25
CA VAL A 111 -3.49 -19.60 -9.92
C VAL A 111 -4.68 -19.51 -8.96
N ILE A 112 -5.78 -20.22 -9.25
CA ILE A 112 -6.95 -20.25 -8.34
C ILE A 112 -6.55 -20.77 -6.96
N GLY A 113 -5.75 -21.84 -6.88
CA GLY A 113 -5.20 -22.35 -5.62
C GLY A 113 -4.36 -21.31 -4.87
N ASP A 114 -3.49 -20.58 -5.56
CA ASP A 114 -2.66 -19.52 -4.98
C ASP A 114 -3.54 -18.40 -4.39
N LEU A 115 -4.60 -18.01 -5.10
CA LEU A 115 -5.57 -17.01 -4.62
C LEU A 115 -6.29 -17.50 -3.36
N ARG A 116 -6.71 -18.76 -3.31
CA ARG A 116 -7.34 -19.35 -2.10
C ARG A 116 -6.37 -19.45 -0.93
N MET A 117 -5.09 -19.74 -1.18
CA MET A 117 -4.04 -19.70 -0.15
C MET A 117 -3.91 -18.30 0.46
N ARG A 118 -3.86 -17.26 -0.37
CA ARG A 118 -3.80 -15.85 0.10
C ARG A 118 -5.05 -15.45 0.87
N GLN A 119 -6.21 -15.96 0.48
CA GLN A 119 -7.48 -15.77 1.19
C GLN A 119 -7.58 -16.61 2.48
N ARG A 120 -6.53 -17.35 2.88
CA ARG A 120 -6.52 -18.25 4.04
C ARG A 120 -7.65 -19.30 3.98
N ARG A 121 -7.95 -19.82 2.79
CA ARG A 121 -8.97 -20.86 2.53
C ARG A 121 -8.29 -22.17 2.11
N PRO A 122 -7.57 -22.86 3.02
CA PRO A 122 -6.70 -23.98 2.65
C PRO A 122 -7.45 -25.16 2.04
N ALA A 123 -8.66 -25.47 2.48
CA ALA A 123 -9.45 -26.56 1.91
C ALA A 123 -9.81 -26.32 0.43
N GLU A 124 -10.16 -25.08 0.08
CA GLU A 124 -10.46 -24.71 -1.30
C GLU A 124 -9.19 -24.61 -2.15
N ALA A 125 -8.08 -24.18 -1.54
CA ALA A 125 -6.78 -24.22 -2.19
C ALA A 125 -6.37 -25.65 -2.54
N VAL A 126 -6.52 -26.61 -1.61
CA VAL A 126 -6.27 -28.04 -1.85
C VAL A 126 -7.10 -28.54 -3.03
N ALA A 127 -8.41 -28.28 -3.04
CA ALA A 127 -9.28 -28.70 -4.15
C ALA A 127 -8.85 -28.10 -5.50
N ALA A 128 -8.47 -26.82 -5.53
CA ALA A 128 -7.97 -26.19 -6.75
C ALA A 128 -6.62 -26.77 -7.21
N TYR A 129 -5.70 -27.04 -6.29
CA TYR A 129 -4.41 -27.66 -6.63
C TYR A 129 -4.54 -29.12 -7.05
N GLU A 130 -5.51 -29.87 -6.53
CA GLU A 130 -5.82 -31.22 -7.03
C GLU A 130 -6.28 -31.17 -8.50
N GLN A 131 -7.13 -30.20 -8.87
CA GLN A 131 -7.47 -29.96 -10.27
C GLN A 131 -6.24 -29.54 -11.10
N ALA A 132 -5.36 -28.72 -10.53
CA ALA A 132 -4.11 -28.35 -11.18
C ALA A 132 -3.24 -29.58 -11.46
N VAL A 133 -3.04 -30.46 -10.48
CA VAL A 133 -2.27 -31.70 -10.60
C VAL A 133 -2.88 -32.61 -11.66
N ALA A 134 -4.19 -32.81 -11.66
CA ALA A 134 -4.89 -33.64 -12.63
C ALA A 134 -4.82 -33.10 -14.07
N ALA A 135 -4.78 -31.78 -14.23
CA ALA A 135 -4.78 -31.10 -15.52
C ALA A 135 -3.40 -30.60 -15.98
N SER A 136 -2.32 -30.92 -15.28
CA SER A 136 -0.97 -30.43 -15.60
C SER A 136 -0.25 -31.30 -16.62
N SER A 137 0.54 -30.67 -17.48
CA SER A 137 1.53 -31.38 -18.31
C SER A 137 2.63 -32.01 -17.42
N PRO A 138 3.35 -33.05 -17.90
CA PRO A 138 4.45 -33.64 -17.14
C PRO A 138 5.51 -32.63 -16.69
N ARG A 139 5.78 -31.62 -17.51
CA ARG A 139 6.72 -30.53 -17.20
C ARG A 139 6.23 -29.62 -16.06
N TYR A 140 4.92 -29.39 -15.96
CA TYR A 140 4.33 -28.48 -14.96
C TYR A 140 3.90 -29.20 -13.67
N LEU A 141 3.70 -30.51 -13.74
CA LEU A 141 3.23 -31.35 -12.64
C LEU A 141 4.04 -31.20 -11.33
N PRO A 142 5.39 -31.13 -11.34
CA PRO A 142 6.16 -30.95 -10.11
C PRO A 142 5.81 -29.66 -9.35
N LEU A 143 5.57 -28.56 -10.09
CA LEU A 143 5.20 -27.28 -9.49
C LEU A 143 3.79 -27.33 -8.90
N ALA A 144 2.83 -27.91 -9.62
CA ALA A 144 1.46 -28.07 -9.14
C ALA A 144 1.38 -28.93 -7.86
N ARG A 145 2.13 -30.04 -7.82
CA ARG A 145 2.22 -30.90 -6.63
C ARG A 145 2.92 -30.21 -5.47
N ALA A 146 4.00 -29.46 -5.71
CA ALA A 146 4.65 -28.67 -4.64
C ALA A 146 3.67 -27.66 -4.02
N SER A 147 2.86 -26.98 -4.83
CA SER A 147 1.80 -26.10 -4.33
C SER A 147 0.72 -26.86 -3.55
N LEU A 148 0.29 -28.04 -4.01
CA LEU A 148 -0.65 -28.91 -3.29
C LEU A 148 -0.09 -29.31 -1.92
N VAL A 149 1.17 -29.74 -1.84
CA VAL A 149 1.84 -30.10 -0.58
C VAL A 149 1.79 -28.92 0.39
N ASN A 150 2.16 -27.71 -0.05
CA ASN A 150 2.10 -26.52 0.80
C ASN A 150 0.68 -26.20 1.29
N ALA A 151 -0.36 -26.42 0.48
CA ALA A 151 -1.75 -26.26 0.88
C ALA A 151 -2.21 -27.32 1.89
N LEU A 152 -1.79 -28.58 1.70
CA LEU A 152 -2.06 -29.68 2.63
C LEU A 152 -1.40 -29.43 3.99
N LEU A 153 -0.17 -28.91 4.01
CA LEU A 153 0.50 -28.49 5.25
C LEU A 153 -0.30 -27.43 6.00
N LEU A 154 -0.80 -26.40 5.30
CA LEU A 154 -1.64 -25.36 5.90
C LEU A 154 -3.00 -25.91 6.38
N ALA A 155 -3.52 -26.94 5.71
CA ALA A 155 -4.73 -27.65 6.12
C ALA A 155 -4.49 -28.65 7.28
N GLY A 156 -3.22 -28.87 7.69
CA GLY A 156 -2.84 -29.82 8.74
C GLY A 156 -2.73 -31.28 8.29
N ASP A 157 -2.81 -31.57 6.98
CA ASP A 157 -2.78 -32.93 6.42
C ASP A 157 -1.35 -33.34 6.04
N THR A 158 -0.51 -33.53 7.07
CA THR A 158 0.93 -33.83 6.90
C THR A 158 1.18 -35.20 6.28
N ALA A 159 0.26 -36.16 6.45
CA ALA A 159 0.37 -37.50 5.89
C ALA A 159 0.20 -37.47 4.36
N ARG A 160 -0.82 -36.77 3.84
CA ARG A 160 -0.99 -36.61 2.39
C ARG A 160 0.09 -35.71 1.80
N ALA A 161 0.50 -34.68 2.53
CA ALA A 161 1.64 -33.84 2.13
C ALA A 161 2.92 -34.67 1.91
N GLN A 162 3.22 -35.62 2.80
CA GLN A 162 4.35 -36.54 2.64
C GLN A 162 4.19 -37.42 1.40
N ALA A 163 3.03 -38.06 1.23
CA ALA A 163 2.79 -38.97 0.10
C ALA A 163 2.90 -38.26 -1.26
N GLU A 164 2.37 -37.03 -1.37
CA GLU A 164 2.49 -36.20 -2.56
C GLU A 164 3.95 -35.82 -2.87
N LEU A 165 4.75 -35.56 -1.84
CA LEU A 165 6.16 -35.19 -1.94
C LEU A 165 7.05 -36.39 -2.31
N ASP A 166 6.75 -37.57 -1.77
CA ASP A 166 7.46 -38.83 -2.07
C ASP A 166 7.18 -39.32 -3.50
N ALA A 167 6.03 -38.97 -4.06
CA ALA A 167 5.65 -39.29 -5.44
C ALA A 167 6.36 -38.42 -6.49
N LEU A 168 7.09 -37.38 -6.08
CA LEU A 168 7.79 -36.50 -7.01
C LEU A 168 9.12 -37.09 -7.48
N ALA A 169 9.33 -37.06 -8.79
CA ALA A 169 10.62 -37.37 -9.39
C ALA A 169 11.68 -36.33 -8.98
N GLU A 170 12.95 -36.72 -9.10
CA GLU A 170 14.08 -35.82 -8.87
C GLU A 170 14.01 -34.61 -9.83
N PRO A 171 14.10 -33.38 -9.31
CA PRO A 171 13.96 -32.17 -10.10
C PRO A 171 15.14 -31.95 -11.04
N GLU A 172 14.83 -31.57 -12.29
CA GLU A 172 15.81 -31.36 -13.38
C GLU A 172 16.61 -30.05 -13.25
N THR A 173 16.10 -29.05 -12.52
CA THR A 173 16.74 -27.73 -12.39
C THR A 173 17.10 -27.39 -10.94
N PRO A 174 18.19 -26.62 -10.70
CA PRO A 174 18.55 -26.19 -9.35
C PRO A 174 17.45 -25.39 -8.64
N ALA A 175 16.73 -24.52 -9.36
CA ALA A 175 15.63 -23.74 -8.80
C ALA A 175 14.47 -24.62 -8.32
N LEU A 176 14.06 -25.61 -9.13
CA LEU A 176 13.00 -26.53 -8.73
C LEU A 176 13.46 -27.44 -7.58
N ARG A 177 14.73 -27.84 -7.56
CA ARG A 177 15.33 -28.58 -6.43
C ARG A 177 15.23 -27.81 -5.13
N PHE A 178 15.64 -26.55 -5.13
CA PHE A 178 15.51 -25.67 -3.97
C PHE A 178 14.06 -25.59 -3.49
N GLN A 179 13.10 -25.37 -4.40
CA GLN A 179 11.68 -25.23 -4.04
C GLN A 179 11.10 -26.50 -3.40
N LEU A 180 11.47 -27.68 -3.92
CA LEU A 180 11.05 -28.95 -3.35
C LEU A 180 11.71 -29.20 -1.99
N ASP A 181 13.00 -28.91 -1.84
CA ASP A 181 13.69 -29.05 -0.55
C ASP A 181 13.18 -28.07 0.51
N ARG A 182 12.83 -26.84 0.12
CA ARG A 182 12.10 -25.90 0.99
C ARG A 182 10.77 -26.49 1.44
N THR A 183 10.03 -27.12 0.53
CA THR A 183 8.74 -27.76 0.85
C THR A 183 8.93 -28.97 1.79
N ARG A 184 9.99 -29.77 1.60
CA ARG A 184 10.42 -30.84 2.53
C ARG A 184 10.72 -30.29 3.92
N ALA A 185 11.46 -29.19 4.01
CA ALA A 185 11.79 -28.55 5.29
C ALA A 185 10.53 -28.04 6.03
N ARG A 186 9.56 -27.45 5.31
CA ARG A 186 8.27 -27.05 5.89
C ARG A 186 7.46 -28.24 6.41
N LEU A 187 7.46 -29.36 5.69
CA LEU A 187 6.82 -30.59 6.13
C LEU A 187 7.47 -31.13 7.42
N LEU A 188 8.80 -31.08 7.52
CA LEU A 188 9.50 -31.46 8.76
C LEU A 188 9.08 -30.58 9.95
N LEU A 189 8.93 -29.27 9.75
CA LEU A 189 8.39 -28.38 10.79
C LEU A 189 6.97 -28.77 11.20
N ALA A 190 6.09 -28.98 10.22
CA ALA A 190 4.70 -29.37 10.47
C ALA A 190 4.58 -30.74 11.17
N GLN A 191 5.55 -31.63 10.98
CA GLN A 191 5.66 -32.93 11.66
C GLN A 191 6.29 -32.83 13.06
N GLY A 192 6.62 -31.63 13.55
CA GLY A 192 7.27 -31.46 14.85
C GLY A 192 8.74 -31.89 14.86
N ARG A 193 9.42 -31.83 13.72
CA ARG A 193 10.86 -32.16 13.55
C ARG A 193 11.70 -30.91 13.24
N PRO A 194 11.72 -29.89 14.12
CA PRO A 194 12.35 -28.62 13.80
C PRO A 194 13.88 -28.68 13.70
N ALA A 195 14.54 -29.65 14.37
CA ALA A 195 15.98 -29.85 14.24
C ALA A 195 16.39 -30.33 12.84
N ASP A 196 15.61 -31.25 12.25
CA ASP A 196 15.84 -31.76 10.89
C ASP A 196 15.54 -30.66 9.86
N ALA A 197 14.46 -29.90 10.06
CA ALA A 197 14.13 -28.75 9.24
C ALA A 197 15.24 -27.69 9.27
N LEU A 198 15.76 -27.36 10.46
CA LEU A 198 16.86 -26.41 10.64
C LEU A 198 18.12 -26.84 9.87
N ALA A 199 18.47 -28.12 9.93
CA ALA A 199 19.62 -28.66 9.21
C ALA A 199 19.44 -28.47 7.69
N LEU A 200 18.27 -28.81 7.16
CA LEU A 200 17.96 -28.65 5.74
C LEU A 200 17.94 -27.17 5.31
N TYR A 201 17.33 -26.28 6.11
CA TYR A 201 17.33 -24.84 5.80
C TYR A 201 18.73 -24.22 5.83
N ARG A 202 19.64 -24.67 6.70
CA ARG A 202 21.04 -24.25 6.67
C ARG A 202 21.73 -24.64 5.36
N THR A 203 21.54 -25.88 4.91
CA THR A 203 22.03 -26.31 3.59
C THR A 203 21.44 -25.46 2.46
N LEU A 204 20.15 -25.15 2.51
CA LEU A 204 19.50 -24.29 1.52
C LEU A 204 20.06 -22.86 1.53
N ALA A 205 20.34 -22.28 2.70
CA ALA A 205 20.88 -20.92 2.81
C ALA A 205 22.27 -20.77 2.16
N ASP A 206 23.03 -21.87 2.09
CA ASP A 206 24.36 -21.92 1.47
C ASP A 206 24.34 -22.42 0.00
N THR A 207 23.18 -22.84 -0.52
CA THR A 207 23.05 -23.34 -1.89
C THR A 207 22.78 -22.20 -2.87
N PRO A 208 23.70 -21.87 -3.80
CA PRO A 208 23.47 -20.83 -4.79
C PRO A 208 22.44 -21.29 -5.84
N VAL A 209 21.50 -20.41 -6.16
CA VAL A 209 20.52 -20.61 -7.24
C VAL A 209 20.73 -19.51 -8.29
N PRO A 210 21.36 -19.82 -9.43
CA PRO A 210 21.74 -18.82 -10.43
C PRO A 210 20.57 -17.95 -10.88
N GLY A 211 20.79 -16.63 -10.88
CA GLY A 211 19.82 -15.64 -11.36
C GLY A 211 18.80 -15.17 -10.33
N ASP A 212 18.75 -15.76 -9.12
CA ASP A 212 17.82 -15.33 -8.06
C ASP A 212 18.32 -15.62 -6.62
N GLU A 213 19.64 -15.65 -6.43
CA GLU A 213 20.31 -16.11 -5.21
C GLU A 213 19.81 -15.42 -3.94
N GLY A 214 19.48 -14.13 -4.02
CA GLY A 214 19.00 -13.35 -2.88
C GLY A 214 17.62 -13.80 -2.37
N ASN A 215 16.65 -14.07 -3.27
CA ASN A 215 15.30 -14.49 -2.87
C ASN A 215 15.31 -15.86 -2.21
N TYR A 216 16.05 -16.80 -2.79
CA TYR A 216 16.18 -18.15 -2.25
C TYR A 216 16.88 -18.16 -0.88
N ARG A 217 17.96 -17.39 -0.73
CA ARG A 217 18.66 -17.25 0.57
C ARG A 217 17.74 -16.66 1.64
N MET A 218 16.96 -15.64 1.30
CA MET A 218 15.99 -15.06 2.23
C MET A 218 14.97 -16.10 2.72
N TRP A 219 14.37 -16.87 1.81
CA TRP A 219 13.41 -17.92 2.20
C TRP A 219 14.03 -18.99 3.11
N ALA A 220 15.30 -19.34 2.88
CA ALA A 220 16.00 -20.28 3.75
C ALA A 220 16.24 -19.69 5.15
N LEU A 221 16.66 -18.42 5.25
CA LEU A 221 16.86 -17.72 6.52
C LEU A 221 15.55 -17.61 7.32
N THR A 222 14.42 -17.35 6.67
CA THR A 222 13.10 -17.39 7.32
C THR A 222 12.81 -18.78 7.90
N GLY A 223 13.07 -19.85 7.13
CA GLY A 223 12.91 -21.23 7.61
C GLY A 223 13.83 -21.58 8.80
N ILE A 224 15.06 -21.06 8.82
CA ILE A 224 15.96 -21.15 9.99
C ILE A 224 15.30 -20.49 11.21
N ALA A 225 14.76 -19.28 11.04
CA ALA A 225 14.14 -18.54 12.13
C ALA A 225 12.91 -19.27 12.69
N GLU A 226 12.02 -19.77 11.82
CA GLU A 226 10.86 -20.60 12.19
C GLU A 226 11.30 -21.87 12.92
N SER A 227 12.33 -22.56 12.43
CA SER A 227 12.85 -23.77 13.05
C SER A 227 13.44 -23.51 14.44
N GLN A 228 14.16 -22.40 14.62
CA GLN A 228 14.71 -22.04 15.93
C GLN A 228 13.62 -21.55 16.90
N SER A 229 12.58 -20.90 16.40
CA SER A 229 11.40 -20.55 17.20
C SER A 229 10.71 -21.80 17.71
N ALA A 230 10.52 -22.81 16.86
CA ALA A 230 9.96 -24.11 17.23
C ALA A 230 10.83 -24.91 18.21
N LEU A 231 12.16 -24.66 18.23
CA LEU A 231 13.09 -25.21 19.22
C LEU A 231 13.11 -24.43 20.54
N GLY A 232 12.39 -23.30 20.64
CA GLY A 232 12.38 -22.43 21.82
C GLY A 232 13.61 -21.53 21.96
N ASP A 233 14.47 -21.42 20.94
CA ASP A 233 15.64 -20.54 20.92
C ASP A 233 15.27 -19.17 20.31
N ALA A 234 14.57 -18.35 21.09
CA ALA A 234 14.11 -17.02 20.67
C ALA A 234 15.26 -16.10 20.24
N GLN A 235 16.43 -16.21 20.87
CA GLN A 235 17.56 -15.35 20.54
C GLN A 235 18.14 -15.69 19.16
N ALA A 236 18.28 -16.98 18.86
CA ALA A 236 18.79 -17.42 17.59
C ALA A 236 17.76 -17.20 16.47
N ALA A 237 16.47 -17.45 16.74
CA ALA A 237 15.38 -17.09 15.84
C ALA A 237 15.38 -15.60 15.48
N GLY A 238 15.53 -14.72 16.47
CA GLY A 238 15.62 -13.27 16.24
C GLY A 238 16.78 -12.89 15.32
N ARG A 239 17.98 -13.46 15.53
CA ARG A 239 19.13 -13.24 14.64
C ARG A 239 18.87 -13.72 13.22
N ALA A 240 18.20 -14.87 13.06
CA ALA A 240 17.86 -15.41 11.74
C ALA A 240 16.83 -14.53 11.02
N TYR A 241 15.82 -14.00 11.72
CA TYR A 241 14.89 -13.02 11.18
C TYR A 241 15.59 -11.72 10.75
N GLU A 242 16.52 -11.20 11.55
CA GLU A 242 17.31 -10.01 11.18
C GLU A 242 18.15 -10.23 9.91
N GLN A 243 18.75 -11.42 9.78
CA GLN A 243 19.47 -11.83 8.56
C GLN A 243 18.53 -11.97 7.37
N ALA A 244 17.33 -12.54 7.55
CA ALA A 244 16.33 -12.66 6.50
C ALA A 244 15.87 -11.27 6.01
N ILE A 245 15.60 -10.35 6.95
CA ILE A 245 15.24 -8.96 6.64
C ILE A 245 16.39 -8.23 5.91
N ALA A 246 17.64 -8.46 6.30
CA ALA A 246 18.79 -7.89 5.59
C ALA A 246 18.95 -8.46 4.17
N ALA A 247 18.82 -9.78 4.00
CA ALA A 247 18.85 -10.41 2.68
C ALA A 247 17.70 -9.92 1.79
N PHE A 248 16.53 -9.64 2.36
CA PHE A 248 15.43 -9.00 1.67
C PHE A 248 15.80 -7.59 1.19
N ASP A 249 16.39 -6.75 2.04
CA ASP A 249 16.80 -5.40 1.65
C ASP A 249 17.75 -5.44 0.45
N ASP A 250 18.67 -6.41 0.40
CA ASP A 250 19.58 -6.62 -0.73
C ASP A 250 18.82 -7.02 -2.00
N VAL A 251 17.92 -8.01 -1.92
CA VAL A 251 17.07 -8.42 -3.04
C VAL A 251 16.32 -7.22 -3.60
N ARG A 252 15.70 -6.42 -2.72
CA ARG A 252 14.84 -5.32 -3.10
C ARG A 252 15.59 -4.19 -3.79
N ALA A 253 16.83 -3.91 -3.38
CA ALA A 253 17.69 -2.90 -4.01
C ALA A 253 17.99 -3.17 -5.50
N HIS A 254 17.84 -4.42 -5.97
CA HIS A 254 18.07 -4.79 -7.37
C HIS A 254 16.86 -4.50 -8.29
N PHE A 255 15.68 -4.27 -7.74
CA PHE A 255 14.48 -3.97 -8.53
C PHE A 255 14.35 -2.46 -8.75
N ARG A 256 14.37 -2.02 -10.01
CA ARG A 256 14.31 -0.60 -10.41
C ARG A 256 12.89 -0.09 -10.73
N SER A 257 11.85 -0.91 -10.56
CA SER A 257 10.46 -0.54 -10.86
C SER A 257 9.60 -0.47 -9.59
N ASP A 258 8.58 0.39 -9.62
CA ASP A 258 7.46 0.41 -8.66
C ASP A 258 6.64 -0.90 -8.70
N GLU A 259 6.92 -1.80 -9.63
CA GLU A 259 6.21 -3.06 -9.91
C GLU A 259 6.86 -4.25 -9.20
N PHE A 260 7.20 -4.05 -7.93
CA PHE A 260 7.81 -5.09 -7.12
C PHE A 260 6.83 -6.26 -6.88
N LYS A 261 7.34 -7.49 -6.76
CA LYS A 261 6.59 -8.74 -6.52
C LYS A 261 5.63 -8.61 -5.32
N MET A 262 4.37 -8.18 -5.53
CA MET A 262 3.37 -8.06 -4.44
C MET A 262 3.04 -9.40 -3.78
N GLY A 263 3.10 -10.53 -4.53
CA GLY A 263 3.04 -11.86 -3.91
C GLY A 263 4.19 -12.13 -2.93
N LEU A 264 5.38 -11.60 -3.21
CA LEU A 264 6.56 -11.70 -2.34
C LEU A 264 6.46 -10.72 -1.14
N PHE A 265 5.82 -9.56 -1.31
CA PHE A 265 5.51 -8.63 -0.20
C PHE A 265 4.66 -9.25 0.90
N SER A 266 3.66 -10.08 0.56
CA SER A 266 2.87 -10.75 1.59
C SER A 266 3.72 -11.72 2.44
N ASP A 267 4.62 -12.50 1.79
CA ASP A 267 5.58 -13.36 2.49
C ASP A 267 6.57 -12.52 3.33
N PHE A 268 6.94 -11.33 2.87
CA PHE A 268 7.84 -10.43 3.61
C PHE A 268 7.19 -9.81 4.84
N GLN A 269 5.95 -9.36 4.72
CA GLN A 269 5.23 -8.80 5.85
C GLN A 269 5.12 -9.85 6.97
N ASP A 270 4.90 -11.12 6.62
CA ASP A 270 4.92 -12.21 7.60
C ASP A 270 6.29 -12.30 8.32
N VAL A 271 7.42 -12.19 7.61
CA VAL A 271 8.77 -12.19 8.26
C VAL A 271 8.89 -11.04 9.27
N PHE A 272 8.47 -9.84 8.91
CA PHE A 272 8.48 -8.69 9.82
C PHE A 272 7.53 -8.90 11.01
N ASP A 273 6.31 -9.38 10.76
CA ASP A 273 5.30 -9.64 11.80
C ASP A 273 5.84 -10.63 12.84
N HIS A 274 6.46 -11.74 12.40
CA HIS A 274 7.06 -12.71 13.31
C HIS A 274 8.24 -12.12 14.09
N ALA A 275 9.10 -11.33 13.44
CA ALA A 275 10.24 -10.70 14.10
C ALA A 275 9.80 -9.66 15.15
N VAL A 276 8.79 -8.84 14.82
CA VAL A 276 8.16 -7.88 15.74
C VAL A 276 7.51 -8.61 16.91
N ALA A 277 6.71 -9.65 16.64
CA ALA A 277 6.06 -10.46 17.66
C ALA A 277 7.07 -11.08 18.63
N LEU A 278 8.14 -11.68 18.10
CA LEU A 278 9.19 -12.32 18.90
C LEU A 278 9.89 -11.33 19.85
N ARG A 279 10.21 -10.13 19.37
CA ARG A 279 10.79 -9.06 20.20
C ARG A 279 9.80 -8.55 21.24
N ALA A 280 8.55 -8.35 20.84
CA ALA A 280 7.49 -7.91 21.74
C ALA A 280 7.24 -8.92 22.88
N ASP A 281 7.22 -10.22 22.56
CA ASP A 281 7.01 -11.30 23.52
C ASP A 281 8.20 -11.48 24.46
N ALA A 282 9.41 -11.12 24.02
CA ALA A 282 10.60 -11.03 24.86
C ALA A 282 10.63 -9.77 25.76
N GLY A 283 9.64 -8.88 25.65
CA GLY A 283 9.58 -7.62 26.40
C GLY A 283 10.46 -6.51 25.83
N ASP A 284 11.05 -6.70 24.65
CA ASP A 284 11.91 -5.72 23.97
C ASP A 284 11.06 -4.73 23.15
N ALA A 285 10.44 -3.78 23.85
CA ALA A 285 9.55 -2.78 23.27
C ALA A 285 10.25 -1.91 22.20
N GLU A 286 11.49 -1.50 22.44
CA GLU A 286 12.25 -0.63 21.52
C GLU A 286 12.72 -1.42 20.29
N GLY A 287 13.24 -2.64 20.46
CA GLY A 287 13.62 -3.49 19.34
C GLY A 287 12.44 -3.89 18.46
N ALA A 288 11.28 -4.18 19.06
CA ALA A 288 10.05 -4.45 18.31
C ALA A 288 9.60 -3.21 17.50
N PHE A 289 9.71 -2.01 18.07
CA PHE A 289 9.43 -0.76 17.36
C PHE A 289 10.38 -0.55 16.18
N ASP A 290 11.68 -0.78 16.36
CA ASP A 290 12.68 -0.55 15.32
C ASP A 290 12.49 -1.48 14.11
N ILE A 291 12.14 -2.75 14.34
CA ILE A 291 11.79 -3.68 13.26
C ILE A 291 10.49 -3.23 12.56
N SER A 292 9.50 -2.81 13.34
CA SER A 292 8.22 -2.28 12.86
C SER A 292 8.41 -1.01 12.01
N GLU A 293 9.28 -0.10 12.41
CA GLU A 293 9.62 1.09 11.61
C GLU A 293 10.37 0.74 10.32
N ARG A 294 11.23 -0.29 10.36
CA ARG A 294 11.96 -0.77 9.19
C ARG A 294 11.03 -1.37 8.14
N SER A 295 9.95 -2.04 8.56
CA SER A 295 8.95 -2.58 7.61
C SER A 295 8.19 -1.46 6.89
N ARG A 296 7.91 -0.33 7.56
CA ARG A 296 7.10 0.79 7.02
C ARG A 296 7.86 1.77 6.16
N ALA A 297 8.97 2.30 6.66
CA ALA A 297 9.56 3.50 6.08
C ALA A 297 10.13 3.25 4.67
N ARG A 298 10.45 2.01 4.33
CA ARG A 298 11.41 1.74 3.27
C ARG A 298 10.87 1.87 1.84
N ALA A 299 9.59 1.60 1.60
CA ALA A 299 8.98 1.82 0.28
C ALA A 299 8.98 3.30 -0.13
N LEU A 300 8.66 4.20 0.81
CA LEU A 300 8.71 5.66 0.56
C LEU A 300 10.16 6.15 0.46
N LEU A 301 11.07 5.63 1.30
CA LEU A 301 12.49 5.98 1.25
C LEU A 301 13.13 5.64 -0.09
N ASP A 302 12.77 4.50 -0.68
CA ASP A 302 13.36 4.05 -1.94
C ASP A 302 12.81 4.82 -3.15
N ALA A 303 11.53 5.22 -3.13
CA ALA A 303 10.95 6.13 -4.12
C ALA A 303 11.66 7.49 -4.15
N VAL A 304 12.09 7.99 -2.98
CA VAL A 304 12.88 9.23 -2.85
C VAL A 304 14.35 9.01 -3.28
N ALA A 305 14.92 7.83 -3.03
CA ALA A 305 16.31 7.52 -3.36
C ALA A 305 16.59 7.50 -4.87
N GLY A 306 15.62 7.04 -5.69
CA GLY A 306 15.72 7.01 -7.15
C GLY A 306 15.84 8.39 -7.82
N HIS A 307 15.37 9.45 -7.15
CA HIS A 307 15.34 10.82 -7.66
C HIS A 307 16.48 11.70 -7.10
N ALA A 308 17.35 11.14 -6.25
CA ALA A 308 18.37 11.87 -5.52
C ALA A 308 19.59 12.26 -6.38
N ARG A 309 19.44 13.23 -7.29
CA ARG A 309 20.50 14.22 -7.50
C ARG A 309 20.25 15.38 -6.54
N GLY A 310 20.68 15.21 -5.29
CA GLY A 310 20.69 16.28 -4.28
C GLY A 310 19.72 16.13 -3.09
N ALA A 311 19.09 14.96 -2.90
CA ALA A 311 18.04 14.79 -1.91
C ALA A 311 18.48 15.12 -0.46
N GLY A 312 17.88 16.19 0.08
CA GLY A 312 17.87 16.47 1.51
C GLY A 312 17.16 15.37 2.29
N GLY A 313 17.95 14.46 2.84
CA GLY A 313 17.73 13.79 4.14
C GLY A 313 16.59 12.78 4.28
N ILE A 314 15.64 12.64 3.34
CA ILE A 314 14.55 11.65 3.49
C ILE A 314 15.06 10.23 3.25
N ALA A 315 15.76 9.93 2.14
CA ALA A 315 16.24 8.60 1.72
C ALA A 315 17.22 7.84 2.65
N ALA A 316 17.48 8.34 3.86
CA ALA A 316 18.34 7.68 4.83
C ALA A 316 17.59 6.55 5.58
N PRO A 317 18.31 5.58 6.16
CA PRO A 317 17.70 4.43 6.82
C PRO A 317 16.71 4.84 7.93
N PRO A 318 15.75 3.97 8.28
CA PRO A 318 14.87 4.19 9.43
C PRO A 318 15.68 4.58 10.67
N MET A 319 15.22 5.59 11.40
CA MET A 319 15.88 6.06 12.62
C MET A 319 15.47 5.15 13.79
N PRO A 320 16.43 4.62 14.56
CA PRO A 320 16.12 3.88 15.77
C PRO A 320 15.33 4.75 16.75
N VAL A 321 14.46 4.13 17.56
CA VAL A 321 13.62 4.83 18.54
C VAL A 321 14.43 5.71 19.49
N ALA A 322 15.61 5.26 19.91
CA ALA A 322 16.52 6.05 20.73
C ALA A 322 16.88 7.41 20.10
N GLN A 323 17.07 7.45 18.77
CA GLN A 323 17.34 8.68 18.03
C GLN A 323 16.07 9.52 17.84
N LEU A 324 14.93 8.88 17.56
CA LEU A 324 13.64 9.55 17.37
C LEU A 324 13.23 10.34 18.64
N ARG A 325 13.39 9.72 19.81
CA ARG A 325 13.10 10.33 21.12
C ARG A 325 13.85 11.65 21.33
N GLY A 326 15.10 11.73 20.87
CA GLY A 326 15.93 12.93 20.97
C GLY A 326 15.45 14.12 20.14
N GLN A 327 14.57 13.90 19.15
CA GLN A 327 14.06 14.94 18.26
C GLN A 327 12.63 15.40 18.59
N LEU A 328 11.94 14.71 19.50
CA LEU A 328 10.62 15.10 19.99
C LEU A 328 10.72 16.22 21.02
N LYS A 329 9.79 17.18 20.96
CA LYS A 329 9.62 18.18 22.03
C LYS A 329 8.99 17.51 23.26
N PRO A 330 9.16 18.07 24.47
CA PRO A 330 8.64 17.46 25.71
C PRO A 330 7.13 17.19 25.72
N ASP A 331 6.36 18.01 25.01
CA ASP A 331 4.90 17.96 24.90
C ASP A 331 4.38 17.15 23.71
N GLU A 332 5.25 16.62 22.86
CA GLU A 332 4.83 15.84 21.70
C GLU A 332 4.79 14.36 22.00
N ARG A 333 3.78 13.67 21.47
CA ARG A 333 3.66 12.21 21.54
C ARG A 333 3.53 11.64 20.14
N LEU A 334 4.35 10.64 19.84
CA LEU A 334 4.20 9.82 18.66
C LEU A 334 3.52 8.51 19.07
N VAL A 335 2.46 8.14 18.34
CA VAL A 335 1.69 6.93 18.58
C VAL A 335 1.79 6.03 17.37
N ALA A 336 2.59 4.96 17.46
CA ALA A 336 2.77 4.01 16.36
C ALA A 336 1.99 2.72 16.62
N TYR A 337 1.48 2.12 15.55
CA TYR A 337 0.77 0.84 15.60
C TYR A 337 1.46 -0.23 14.76
N HIS A 338 1.19 -1.49 15.07
CA HIS A 338 1.54 -2.63 14.23
C HIS A 338 0.52 -3.77 14.45
N ALA A 339 -0.28 -4.06 13.43
CA ALA A 339 -1.34 -5.06 13.51
C ALA A 339 -0.78 -6.45 13.18
N LEU A 340 -0.65 -7.30 14.20
CA LEU A 340 -0.32 -8.73 14.05
C LEU A 340 -1.60 -9.53 13.81
N PRO A 341 -1.52 -10.80 13.34
CA PRO A 341 -2.70 -11.62 13.09
C PRO A 341 -3.65 -11.74 14.29
N ASP A 342 -3.11 -11.87 15.51
CA ASP A 342 -3.84 -12.17 16.75
C ASP A 342 -3.98 -10.97 17.70
N ARG A 343 -3.17 -9.91 17.53
CA ARG A 343 -3.12 -8.75 18.44
C ARG A 343 -2.67 -7.47 17.73
N LEU A 344 -2.90 -6.33 18.38
CA LEU A 344 -2.43 -5.04 17.90
C LEU A 344 -1.39 -4.51 18.90
N LEU A 345 -0.20 -4.17 18.40
CA LEU A 345 0.83 -3.50 19.18
C LEU A 345 0.69 -1.99 18.99
N ALA A 346 0.83 -1.25 20.07
CA ALA A 346 0.83 0.21 20.06
C ALA A 346 1.99 0.76 20.90
N TRP A 347 2.72 1.73 20.36
CA TRP A 347 3.81 2.42 21.06
C TRP A 347 3.44 3.87 21.27
N VAL A 348 3.61 4.36 22.51
CA VAL A 348 3.63 5.79 22.80
C VAL A 348 5.09 6.20 23.01
N VAL A 349 5.63 6.93 22.05
CA VAL A 349 7.00 7.44 22.05
C VAL A 349 6.99 8.91 22.48
N SER A 350 7.84 9.22 23.44
CA SER A 350 8.08 10.55 23.98
C SER A 350 9.59 10.76 24.14
N ARG A 351 10.02 11.98 24.47
CA ARG A 351 11.43 12.25 24.77
C ARG A 351 11.99 11.33 25.88
N ASP A 352 11.16 10.99 26.86
CA ASP A 352 11.59 10.26 28.06
C ASP A 352 11.62 8.74 27.85
N GLY A 353 10.91 8.20 26.87
CA GLY A 353 10.82 6.76 26.64
C GLY A 353 9.82 6.35 25.57
N ALA A 354 9.88 5.08 25.19
CA ALA A 354 8.89 4.41 24.36
C ALA A 354 8.18 3.33 25.18
N ARG A 355 6.86 3.46 25.34
CA ARG A 355 6.03 2.46 26.03
C ARG A 355 5.22 1.67 25.03
N MET A 356 5.40 0.35 24.99
CA MET A 356 4.58 -0.58 24.22
C MET A 356 3.35 -1.00 25.04
N THR A 357 2.20 -1.11 24.37
CA THR A 357 0.94 -1.64 24.89
C THR A 357 0.43 -2.70 23.92
N VAL A 358 0.05 -3.87 24.44
CA VAL A 358 -0.54 -4.95 23.66
C VAL A 358 -2.05 -4.88 23.79
N LEU A 359 -2.73 -4.69 22.66
CA LEU A 359 -4.19 -4.63 22.56
C LEU A 359 -4.71 -5.97 22.03
N LYS A 360 -5.69 -6.55 22.71
CA LYS A 360 -6.32 -7.83 22.34
C LYS A 360 -7.31 -7.64 21.17
N LEU A 361 -6.77 -7.26 20.03
CA LEU A 361 -7.51 -6.99 18.80
C LEU A 361 -6.67 -7.47 17.61
N GLY A 362 -7.06 -8.61 17.01
CA GLY A 362 -6.35 -9.16 15.86
C GLY A 362 -6.63 -8.37 14.57
N ARG A 363 -5.75 -8.51 13.58
CA ARG A 363 -5.84 -7.77 12.30
C ARG A 363 -7.22 -7.85 11.65
N SER A 364 -7.83 -9.04 11.55
CA SER A 364 -9.13 -9.19 10.91
C SER A 364 -10.30 -8.58 11.69
N ASP A 365 -10.21 -8.54 13.03
CA ASP A 365 -11.20 -7.83 13.85
C ASP A 365 -11.04 -6.32 13.70
N LEU A 366 -9.79 -5.85 13.65
CA LEU A 366 -9.47 -4.44 13.40
C LEU A 366 -9.98 -3.98 12.03
N GLU A 367 -9.76 -4.77 10.98
CA GLU A 367 -10.30 -4.52 9.63
C GLU A 367 -11.81 -4.30 9.64
N ARG A 368 -12.55 -5.25 10.24
CA ARG A 368 -14.01 -5.16 10.36
C ARG A 368 -14.46 -3.95 11.17
N LEU A 369 -13.79 -3.67 12.29
CA LEU A 369 -14.10 -2.56 13.17
C LEU A 369 -13.94 -1.21 12.46
N VAL A 370 -12.79 -1.00 11.79
CA VAL A 370 -12.48 0.24 11.07
C VAL A 370 -13.42 0.42 9.88
N ALA A 371 -13.64 -0.64 9.07
CA ALA A 371 -14.53 -0.57 7.92
C ALA A 371 -15.96 -0.23 8.33
N ALA A 372 -16.53 -0.96 9.31
CA ALA A 372 -17.89 -0.72 9.77
C ALA A 372 -18.09 0.69 10.35
N TRP A 373 -17.12 1.19 11.11
CA TRP A 373 -17.22 2.54 11.69
C TRP A 373 -17.08 3.63 10.62
N ARG A 374 -16.14 3.47 9.68
CA ARG A 374 -15.99 4.39 8.54
C ARG A 374 -17.26 4.44 7.70
N ASP A 375 -17.84 3.28 7.38
CA ASP A 375 -19.09 3.20 6.62
C ASP A 375 -20.24 3.89 7.37
N ALA A 376 -20.30 3.75 8.70
CA ALA A 376 -21.28 4.47 9.51
C ALA A 376 -21.11 6.00 9.44
N ILE A 377 -19.87 6.50 9.41
CA ILE A 377 -19.60 7.94 9.25
C ILE A 377 -20.01 8.42 7.85
N ILE A 378 -19.59 7.72 6.81
CA ILE A 378 -19.85 8.09 5.40
C ILE A 378 -21.36 8.11 5.12
N ASN A 379 -22.09 7.13 5.62
CA ASN A 379 -23.54 7.05 5.48
C ASN A 379 -24.31 7.89 6.52
N GLN A 380 -23.61 8.72 7.30
CA GLN A 380 -24.19 9.59 8.32
C GLN A 380 -25.13 8.87 9.30
N HIS A 381 -24.79 7.62 9.65
CA HIS A 381 -25.60 6.81 10.52
C HIS A 381 -25.60 7.39 11.95
N PRO A 382 -26.75 7.55 12.63
CA PRO A 382 -26.82 8.18 13.95
C PRO A 382 -25.93 7.54 15.01
N GLY A 383 -25.69 6.22 14.89
CA GLY A 383 -24.80 5.46 15.78
C GLY A 383 -23.30 5.70 15.59
N ALA A 384 -22.87 6.41 14.54
CA ALA A 384 -21.44 6.62 14.23
C ALA A 384 -20.69 7.30 15.38
N VAL A 385 -21.33 8.26 16.06
CA VAL A 385 -20.75 9.00 17.19
C VAL A 385 -20.47 8.06 18.38
N ASN A 386 -21.43 7.22 18.75
CA ASN A 386 -21.29 6.27 19.86
C ASN A 386 -20.31 5.13 19.52
N ALA A 387 -20.28 4.69 18.27
CA ALA A 387 -19.29 3.73 17.79
C ALA A 387 -17.87 4.31 17.93
N GLY A 388 -17.67 5.60 17.68
CA GLY A 388 -16.38 6.27 17.85
C GLY A 388 -15.83 6.21 19.28
N ALA A 389 -16.69 6.29 20.29
CA ALA A 389 -16.28 6.10 21.69
C ALA A 389 -15.88 4.65 21.99
N SER A 390 -16.58 3.68 21.38
CA SER A 390 -16.26 2.26 21.53
C SER A 390 -14.92 1.90 20.88
N VAL A 391 -14.63 2.48 19.71
CA VAL A 391 -13.33 2.34 19.03
C VAL A 391 -12.23 3.00 19.87
N ALA A 392 -12.45 4.19 20.41
CA ALA A 392 -11.48 4.88 21.27
C ALA A 392 -11.15 4.09 22.54
N ARG A 393 -12.13 3.44 23.15
CA ARG A 393 -11.93 2.56 24.30
C ARG A 393 -10.98 1.40 24.02
N LEU A 394 -11.07 0.83 22.82
CA LEU A 394 -10.21 -0.29 22.41
C LEU A 394 -8.81 0.19 22.02
N LEU A 395 -8.71 1.33 21.33
CA LEU A 395 -7.46 1.76 20.69
C LEU A 395 -6.66 2.78 21.51
N LEU A 396 -7.32 3.73 22.18
CA LEU A 396 -6.67 4.91 22.78
C LEU A 396 -6.67 4.93 24.31
N GLU A 397 -7.74 4.50 24.96
CA GLU A 397 -7.81 4.50 26.43
C GLU A 397 -6.62 3.76 27.09
N PRO A 398 -6.21 2.56 26.63
CA PRO A 398 -5.05 1.86 27.20
C PRO A 398 -3.72 2.62 27.03
N LEU A 399 -3.67 3.55 26.07
CA LEU A 399 -2.47 4.33 25.77
C LEU A 399 -2.33 5.54 26.70
N GLN A 400 -3.35 5.91 27.48
CA GLN A 400 -3.28 6.99 28.47
C GLN A 400 -2.68 8.29 27.88
N LEU A 401 -3.15 8.68 26.69
CA LEU A 401 -2.60 9.83 25.96
C LEU A 401 -2.95 11.13 26.70
N PRO A 402 -2.00 12.04 26.93
CA PRO A 402 -2.26 13.30 27.61
C PRO A 402 -3.17 14.22 26.78
N ALA A 403 -4.10 14.91 27.42
CA ALA A 403 -4.94 15.93 26.78
C ALA A 403 -4.13 17.18 26.43
N GLY A 404 -4.51 17.88 25.36
CA GLY A 404 -3.89 19.13 24.91
C GLY A 404 -2.52 19.00 24.23
N GLN A 405 -1.89 17.83 24.29
CA GLN A 405 -0.58 17.58 23.68
C GLN A 405 -0.69 17.23 22.18
N PRO A 406 0.21 17.71 21.32
CA PRO A 406 0.34 17.26 19.93
C PRO A 406 0.50 15.74 19.82
N LEU A 407 -0.35 15.10 19.00
CA LEU A 407 -0.29 13.66 18.73
C LEU A 407 0.03 13.39 17.26
N VAL A 408 1.10 12.64 17.00
CA VAL A 408 1.48 12.17 15.66
C VAL A 408 1.20 10.68 15.57
N PHE A 409 0.20 10.27 14.79
CA PHE A 409 -0.16 8.88 14.59
C PHE A 409 0.63 8.25 13.44
N VAL A 410 1.23 7.10 13.69
CA VAL A 410 1.85 6.22 12.68
C VAL A 410 0.99 4.96 12.57
N PRO A 411 -0.05 4.96 11.70
CA PRO A 411 -0.94 3.83 11.52
C PRO A 411 -0.23 2.61 10.90
N HIS A 412 -0.84 1.44 11.06
CA HIS A 412 -0.48 0.20 10.36
C HIS A 412 -1.74 -0.50 9.85
N GLY A 413 -1.69 -0.98 8.61
CA GLY A 413 -2.75 -1.73 7.95
C GLY A 413 -4.07 -0.95 7.89
N PRO A 414 -5.19 -1.47 8.43
CA PRO A 414 -6.50 -0.80 8.33
C PRO A 414 -6.55 0.59 8.96
N LEU A 415 -5.64 0.88 9.90
CA LEU A 415 -5.60 2.15 10.61
C LEU A 415 -5.24 3.34 9.73
N HIS A 416 -4.69 3.13 8.52
CA HIS A 416 -4.48 4.21 7.55
C HIS A 416 -5.79 4.90 7.15
N TYR A 417 -6.93 4.22 7.31
CA TYR A 417 -8.27 4.74 7.00
C TYR A 417 -9.07 5.16 8.23
N LEU A 418 -8.49 5.05 9.43
CA LEU A 418 -9.18 5.41 10.65
C LEU A 418 -9.18 6.94 10.80
N PRO A 419 -10.34 7.60 10.86
CA PRO A 419 -10.39 9.04 11.16
C PRO A 419 -10.14 9.26 12.65
N PHE A 420 -8.86 9.24 13.08
CA PHE A 420 -8.46 9.41 14.49
C PHE A 420 -9.09 10.64 15.15
N GLN A 421 -9.22 11.73 14.39
CA GLN A 421 -9.89 12.98 14.76
C GLN A 421 -11.34 12.81 15.24
N ALA A 422 -12.06 11.79 14.73
CA ALA A 422 -13.45 11.50 15.07
C ALA A 422 -13.63 10.53 16.25
N LEU A 423 -12.54 9.97 16.77
CA LEU A 423 -12.61 9.13 17.97
C LEU A 423 -13.08 9.98 19.16
N ARG A 424 -13.91 9.41 20.04
CA ARG A 424 -14.44 10.14 21.18
C ARG A 424 -13.81 9.67 22.49
N MET A 425 -13.27 10.60 23.26
CA MET A 425 -12.72 10.40 24.60
C MET A 425 -13.25 11.50 25.51
N ASP A 426 -13.63 11.17 26.74
CA ASP A 426 -14.07 12.15 27.74
C ASP A 426 -15.22 13.06 27.24
N ASP A 427 -16.18 12.49 26.49
CA ASP A 427 -17.29 13.20 25.85
C ASP A 427 -16.93 14.30 24.84
N GLU A 428 -15.71 14.28 24.33
CA GLU A 428 -15.25 15.16 23.24
C GLU A 428 -14.66 14.34 22.09
N TYR A 429 -14.66 14.92 20.88
CA TYR A 429 -13.86 14.35 19.80
C TYR A 429 -12.38 14.54 20.09
N LEU A 430 -11.54 13.60 19.66
CA LEU A 430 -10.11 13.66 19.89
C LEU A 430 -9.49 14.94 19.29
N VAL A 431 -10.02 15.44 18.17
CA VAL A 431 -9.61 16.72 17.58
C VAL A 431 -9.97 17.93 18.44
N GLN A 432 -10.98 17.85 19.32
CA GLN A 432 -11.28 18.92 20.28
C GLN A 432 -10.29 18.88 21.45
N ARG A 433 -9.85 17.67 21.82
CA ARG A 433 -8.93 17.40 22.92
C ARG A 433 -7.45 17.61 22.59
N ASN A 434 -7.03 17.31 21.37
CA ASN A 434 -5.63 17.25 20.94
C ASN A 434 -5.45 17.75 19.49
N PRO A 435 -4.36 18.46 19.16
CA PRO A 435 -3.90 18.63 17.79
C PRO A 435 -3.39 17.30 17.22
N LEU A 436 -3.80 16.94 16.00
CA LEU A 436 -3.56 15.63 15.40
C LEU A 436 -2.90 15.71 14.03
N SER A 437 -1.94 14.82 13.79
CA SER A 437 -1.39 14.54 12.47
C SER A 437 -1.17 13.04 12.30
N VAL A 438 -1.02 12.62 11.05
CA VAL A 438 -0.65 11.26 10.69
C VAL A 438 0.68 11.27 9.95
N ALA A 439 1.41 10.17 9.99
CA ALA A 439 2.62 10.00 9.21
C ALA A 439 2.78 8.55 8.76
N PRO A 440 3.37 8.30 7.58
CA PRO A 440 3.58 6.94 7.09
C PRO A 440 4.64 6.16 7.91
N SER A 441 5.56 6.87 8.57
CA SER A 441 6.49 6.31 9.54
C SER A 441 6.96 7.39 10.51
N ALA A 442 7.43 7.00 11.69
CA ALA A 442 8.00 7.93 12.65
C ALA A 442 9.27 8.61 12.12
N SER A 443 10.10 7.83 11.41
CA SER A 443 11.34 8.31 10.81
C SER A 443 11.10 9.41 9.77
N ILE A 444 10.11 9.20 8.90
CA ILE A 444 9.75 10.19 7.87
C ILE A 444 9.16 11.43 8.52
N ALA A 445 8.24 11.25 9.48
CA ALA A 445 7.62 12.36 10.21
C ALA A 445 8.68 13.30 10.79
N LEU A 446 9.66 12.76 11.52
CA LEU A 446 10.68 13.58 12.19
C LEU A 446 11.67 14.24 11.22
N ARG A 447 12.01 13.59 10.10
CA ARG A 447 12.82 14.21 9.04
C ARG A 447 12.10 15.39 8.41
N LEU A 448 10.80 15.23 8.14
CA LEU A 448 9.96 16.29 7.57
C LEU A 448 9.79 17.44 8.56
N ALA A 449 9.57 17.14 9.84
CA ALA A 449 9.46 18.13 10.92
C ALA A 449 10.73 18.96 11.18
N GLY A 450 11.87 18.58 10.60
CA GLY A 450 13.11 19.35 10.62
C GLY A 450 13.20 20.44 9.54
N ARG A 451 12.26 20.51 8.59
CA ARG A 451 12.32 21.46 7.44
C ARG A 451 11.87 22.88 7.78
N GLY A 452 11.07 23.06 8.83
CA GLY A 452 10.80 24.37 9.43
C GLY A 452 9.71 25.20 8.74
N SER A 453 9.86 26.53 8.76
CA SER A 453 8.85 27.47 8.27
C SER A 453 8.91 27.65 6.75
N ALA A 454 7.77 28.00 6.14
CA ALA A 454 7.67 28.29 4.71
C ALA A 454 7.29 29.75 4.44
N PRO A 455 7.85 30.39 3.40
CA PRO A 455 7.39 31.69 2.96
C PRO A 455 5.96 31.60 2.40
N PRO A 456 5.16 32.68 2.48
CA PRO A 456 3.74 32.68 2.10
C PRO A 456 3.55 32.79 0.58
N ARG A 457 4.23 31.95 -0.22
CA ARG A 457 4.08 31.88 -1.69
C ARG A 457 3.10 30.77 -2.06
N MET A 458 1.89 31.19 -2.42
CA MET A 458 0.78 30.28 -2.71
C MET A 458 0.53 30.15 -4.21
N LEU A 459 0.36 28.90 -4.65
CA LEU A 459 -0.20 28.51 -5.94
C LEU A 459 -1.53 27.80 -5.69
N ALA A 460 -2.60 28.20 -6.36
CA ALA A 460 -3.93 27.62 -6.15
C ALA A 460 -4.66 27.32 -7.46
N PHE A 461 -5.34 26.18 -7.51
CA PHE A 461 -6.20 25.75 -8.59
C PHE A 461 -7.61 25.53 -8.05
N GLY A 462 -8.63 26.09 -8.71
CA GLY A 462 -10.02 25.96 -8.28
C GLY A 462 -10.97 25.70 -9.42
N ASN A 463 -11.86 24.73 -9.26
CA ASN A 463 -12.97 24.46 -10.17
C ASN A 463 -12.51 24.35 -11.65
N PRO A 464 -11.62 23.41 -12.01
CA PRO A 464 -11.23 23.23 -13.40
C PRO A 464 -12.43 22.91 -14.28
N LEU A 465 -12.46 23.50 -15.47
CA LEU A 465 -13.56 23.30 -16.41
C LEU A 465 -13.37 21.95 -17.12
N VAL A 466 -14.20 20.98 -16.77
CA VAL A 466 -14.25 19.65 -17.39
C VAL A 466 -15.59 19.42 -18.06
N SER A 467 -15.62 18.50 -19.02
CA SER A 467 -16.85 18.05 -19.65
C SER A 467 -17.90 17.63 -18.60
N PRO A 468 -19.16 18.09 -18.70
CA PRO A 468 -20.25 17.68 -17.80
C PRO A 468 -20.53 16.17 -17.80
N ALA A 469 -20.09 15.45 -18.84
CA ALA A 469 -20.16 14.00 -18.89
C ALA A 469 -19.14 13.31 -17.96
N VAL A 470 -18.10 14.02 -17.53
CA VAL A 470 -17.02 13.53 -16.68
C VAL A 470 -17.26 13.90 -15.22
N ALA A 471 -17.57 15.17 -14.94
CA ALA A 471 -17.90 15.64 -13.59
C ALA A 471 -18.71 16.94 -13.62
N SER A 472 -19.45 17.20 -12.54
CA SER A 472 -20.20 18.46 -12.37
C SER A 472 -19.30 19.61 -11.94
N PRO A 473 -19.61 20.88 -12.29
CA PRO A 473 -18.86 22.04 -11.80
C PRO A 473 -18.86 22.15 -10.27
N LEU A 474 -17.79 22.72 -9.70
CA LEU A 474 -17.57 22.93 -8.26
C LEU A 474 -17.52 24.43 -7.93
N PRO A 475 -18.63 25.18 -7.97
CA PRO A 475 -18.61 26.62 -7.75
C PRO A 475 -18.09 27.02 -6.35
N HIS A 476 -18.31 26.22 -5.30
CA HIS A 476 -17.74 26.53 -3.99
C HIS A 476 -16.23 26.26 -3.93
N ALA A 477 -15.69 25.33 -4.73
CA ALA A 477 -14.23 25.17 -4.86
C ALA A 477 -13.57 26.42 -5.47
N GLU A 478 -14.24 27.10 -6.40
CA GLU A 478 -13.79 28.39 -6.90
C GLU A 478 -13.80 29.46 -5.79
N GLN A 479 -14.90 29.54 -5.04
CA GLN A 479 -15.06 30.50 -3.94
C GLN A 479 -14.06 30.25 -2.80
N GLU A 480 -13.79 28.99 -2.48
CA GLU A 480 -12.76 28.56 -1.53
C GLU A 480 -11.39 29.10 -1.92
N VAL A 481 -10.96 28.85 -3.15
CA VAL A 481 -9.66 29.31 -3.65
C VAL A 481 -9.56 30.83 -3.63
N ARG A 482 -10.63 31.54 -4.05
CA ARG A 482 -10.68 33.02 -3.97
C ARG A 482 -10.53 33.52 -2.53
N THR A 483 -11.21 32.89 -1.58
CA THR A 483 -11.22 33.28 -0.16
C THR A 483 -9.86 33.04 0.49
N ILE A 484 -9.24 31.88 0.23
CA ILE A 484 -7.94 31.53 0.81
C ILE A 484 -6.84 32.43 0.24
N THR A 485 -6.81 32.60 -1.07
CA THR A 485 -5.70 33.32 -1.75
C THR A 485 -5.67 34.80 -1.40
N ALA A 486 -6.81 35.41 -1.03
CA ALA A 486 -6.88 36.76 -0.48
C ALA A 486 -6.06 36.95 0.81
N LEU A 487 -5.72 35.88 1.53
CA LEU A 487 -4.89 35.91 2.74
C LEU A 487 -3.38 35.95 2.46
N PHE A 488 -2.97 35.77 1.19
CA PHE A 488 -1.58 35.62 0.78
C PHE A 488 -1.11 36.78 -0.11
N PRO A 489 0.17 37.19 0.01
CA PRO A 489 0.73 38.21 -0.88
C PRO A 489 1.04 37.60 -2.24
N ARG A 490 0.48 38.21 -3.31
CA ARG A 490 0.74 37.83 -4.72
C ARG A 490 0.53 36.32 -4.99
N PRO A 491 -0.66 35.77 -4.68
CA PRO A 491 -0.95 34.37 -4.99
C PRO A 491 -0.99 34.17 -6.51
N GLU A 492 -0.55 33.00 -6.98
CA GLU A 492 -0.77 32.56 -8.35
C GLU A 492 -2.02 31.66 -8.36
N THR A 493 -3.02 32.01 -9.15
CA THR A 493 -4.33 31.33 -9.12
C THR A 493 -4.82 30.99 -10.51
N TYR A 494 -5.34 29.77 -10.67
CA TYR A 494 -5.88 29.26 -11.92
C TYR A 494 -7.28 28.69 -11.71
N PHE A 495 -8.22 29.05 -12.60
CA PHE A 495 -9.64 28.66 -12.50
C PHE A 495 -10.17 28.13 -13.82
N LEU A 496 -11.22 27.32 -13.81
CA LEU A 496 -11.95 26.92 -15.03
C LEU A 496 -10.98 26.40 -16.12
N GLN A 497 -11.05 26.91 -17.36
CA GLN A 497 -10.16 26.52 -18.46
C GLN A 497 -8.67 26.79 -18.22
N ASP A 498 -8.35 27.68 -17.28
CA ASP A 498 -6.98 28.06 -16.95
C ASP A 498 -6.32 27.10 -15.95
N ALA A 499 -7.10 26.26 -15.27
CA ALA A 499 -6.62 25.27 -14.32
C ALA A 499 -6.17 23.97 -15.03
N THR A 500 -5.08 24.04 -15.82
CA THR A 500 -4.59 22.91 -16.62
C THR A 500 -3.49 22.11 -15.92
N ARG A 501 -3.32 20.84 -16.32
CA ARG A 501 -2.25 19.94 -15.85
C ARG A 501 -0.87 20.50 -16.15
N GLU A 502 -0.68 21.07 -17.34
CA GLU A 502 0.59 21.62 -17.79
C GLU A 502 1.05 22.78 -16.91
N ARG A 503 0.10 23.62 -16.47
CA ARG A 503 0.39 24.72 -15.52
C ARG A 503 0.73 24.18 -14.14
N PHE A 504 0.03 23.16 -13.66
CA PHE A 504 0.40 22.50 -12.40
C PHE A 504 1.85 22.01 -12.44
N VAL A 505 2.21 21.23 -13.45
CA VAL A 505 3.57 20.69 -13.62
C VAL A 505 4.62 21.79 -13.74
N ALA A 506 4.31 22.90 -14.43
CA ALA A 506 5.24 24.00 -14.63
C ALA A 506 5.43 24.93 -13.42
N GLN A 507 4.40 25.08 -12.57
CA GLN A 507 4.40 26.07 -11.49
C GLN A 507 4.51 25.48 -10.09
N ALA A 508 4.03 24.25 -9.86
CA ALA A 508 4.10 23.62 -8.55
C ALA A 508 5.54 23.56 -7.97
N PRO A 509 6.59 23.24 -8.76
CA PRO A 509 7.98 23.27 -8.26
C PRO A 509 8.47 24.63 -7.74
N LYS A 510 7.83 25.74 -8.13
CA LYS A 510 8.22 27.11 -7.75
C LYS A 510 7.45 27.65 -6.54
N ALA A 511 6.35 26.98 -6.19
CA ALA A 511 5.48 27.35 -5.10
C ALA A 511 6.04 26.87 -3.75
N ARG A 512 5.52 27.42 -2.65
CA ARG A 512 5.78 26.90 -1.29
C ARG A 512 4.56 26.24 -0.68
N LEU A 513 3.39 26.77 -1.03
CA LEU A 513 2.09 26.26 -0.66
C LEU A 513 1.31 26.01 -1.95
N VAL A 514 0.84 24.80 -2.16
CA VAL A 514 0.01 24.43 -3.31
C VAL A 514 -1.36 24.01 -2.79
N HIS A 515 -2.41 24.55 -3.38
CA HIS A 515 -3.79 24.21 -3.07
C HIS A 515 -4.52 23.78 -4.34
N VAL A 516 -5.17 22.64 -4.32
CA VAL A 516 -5.93 22.13 -5.47
C VAL A 516 -7.33 21.76 -5.00
N ALA A 517 -8.33 22.55 -5.42
CA ALA A 517 -9.74 22.30 -5.20
C ALA A 517 -10.38 21.84 -6.52
N SER A 518 -10.46 20.52 -6.71
CA SER A 518 -10.89 19.86 -7.95
C SER A 518 -11.60 18.54 -7.65
N HIS A 519 -12.09 17.85 -8.68
CA HIS A 519 -12.43 16.44 -8.55
C HIS A 519 -11.17 15.58 -8.57
N ALA A 520 -11.17 14.49 -7.81
CA ALA A 520 -10.20 13.42 -7.90
C ALA A 520 -10.94 12.08 -8.04
N ARG A 521 -10.21 11.04 -8.43
CA ARG A 521 -10.69 9.66 -8.55
C ARG A 521 -9.67 8.72 -7.97
N VAL A 522 -10.07 7.79 -7.11
CA VAL A 522 -9.16 6.81 -6.51
C VAL A 522 -9.28 5.49 -7.25
N ASP A 523 -8.16 4.96 -7.71
CA ASP A 523 -8.08 3.57 -8.17
C ASP A 523 -7.69 2.69 -6.97
N LEU A 524 -8.66 1.97 -6.41
CA LEU A 524 -8.48 1.10 -5.24
C LEU A 524 -7.65 -0.17 -5.57
N ALA A 525 -7.55 -0.54 -6.84
CA ALA A 525 -6.76 -1.69 -7.26
C ALA A 525 -5.31 -1.31 -7.56
N ASP A 526 -5.10 -0.10 -8.08
CA ASP A 526 -3.78 0.49 -8.32
C ASP A 526 -3.76 1.95 -7.85
N PRO A 527 -3.45 2.20 -6.57
CA PRO A 527 -3.45 3.55 -6.01
C PRO A 527 -2.56 4.55 -6.75
N MET A 528 -1.53 4.09 -7.48
CA MET A 528 -0.65 4.93 -8.29
C MET A 528 -1.32 5.48 -9.55
N ARG A 529 -2.48 4.94 -9.93
CA ARG A 529 -3.38 5.44 -10.98
C ARG A 529 -4.52 6.32 -10.45
N SER A 530 -4.51 6.68 -9.17
CA SER A 530 -5.44 7.70 -8.67
C SER A 530 -5.17 9.03 -9.39
N GLU A 531 -6.24 9.73 -9.77
CA GLU A 531 -6.21 10.88 -10.69
C GLU A 531 -6.77 12.14 -10.03
N ILE A 532 -6.16 13.30 -10.26
CA ILE A 532 -6.75 14.63 -10.01
C ILE A 532 -7.16 15.21 -11.35
N LEU A 533 -8.43 15.61 -11.51
CA LEU A 533 -8.92 16.21 -12.75
C LEU A 533 -8.39 17.64 -12.89
N PHE A 534 -7.95 17.99 -14.09
CA PHE A 534 -7.62 19.34 -14.52
C PHE A 534 -8.50 19.71 -15.72
N ALA A 535 -8.46 20.98 -16.11
CA ALA A 535 -9.30 21.51 -17.17
C ALA A 535 -9.11 20.76 -18.49
N ASP A 536 -10.20 20.57 -19.22
CA ASP A 536 -10.16 19.99 -20.56
C ASP A 536 -9.35 20.91 -21.50
N VAL A 537 -8.50 20.32 -22.34
CA VAL A 537 -7.73 21.02 -23.37
C VAL A 537 -8.09 20.40 -24.72
N ASP A 538 -8.45 21.24 -25.71
CA ASP A 538 -8.88 20.82 -27.05
C ASP A 538 -10.00 19.76 -27.04
N GLY A 539 -10.92 19.85 -26.06
CA GLY A 539 -12.06 18.95 -25.90
C GLY A 539 -11.71 17.57 -25.32
N ARG A 540 -10.49 17.39 -24.77
CA ARG A 540 -10.05 16.16 -24.11
C ARG A 540 -9.92 16.41 -22.62
N THR A 541 -10.25 15.41 -21.81
CA THR A 541 -10.06 15.46 -20.36
C THR A 541 -8.62 15.20 -19.98
N HIS A 542 -8.09 16.04 -19.09
CA HIS A 542 -6.74 15.93 -18.56
C HIS A 542 -6.79 15.59 -17.06
N PHE A 543 -5.85 14.77 -16.63
CA PHE A 543 -5.71 14.36 -15.24
C PHE A 543 -4.23 14.25 -14.85
N LEU A 544 -3.97 14.38 -13.56
CA LEU A 544 -2.67 14.14 -12.95
C LEU A 544 -2.75 12.86 -12.14
N GLU A 545 -2.08 11.80 -12.60
CA GLU A 545 -2.01 10.55 -11.84
C GLU A 545 -0.99 10.66 -10.70
N ALA A 546 -1.17 9.90 -9.63
CA ALA A 546 -0.20 9.83 -8.54
C ALA A 546 1.22 9.44 -9.04
N ARG A 547 1.34 8.59 -10.06
CA ARG A 547 2.65 8.26 -10.66
C ARG A 547 3.32 9.41 -11.40
N ASP A 548 2.53 10.31 -11.98
CA ASP A 548 3.08 11.51 -12.62
C ASP A 548 3.71 12.44 -11.59
N VAL A 549 3.09 12.53 -10.41
CA VAL A 549 3.55 13.37 -9.30
C VAL A 549 4.91 12.91 -8.79
N ILE A 550 5.18 11.60 -8.74
CA ILE A 550 6.49 11.07 -8.29
C ILE A 550 7.64 11.62 -9.13
N GLY A 551 7.44 11.80 -10.43
CA GLY A 551 8.46 12.33 -11.34
C GLY A 551 8.67 13.84 -11.26
N LEU A 552 7.89 14.56 -10.44
CA LEU A 552 8.06 15.99 -10.22
C LEU A 552 9.11 16.27 -9.15
N ASP A 553 9.80 17.40 -9.29
CA ASP A 553 10.67 17.91 -8.25
C ASP A 553 9.93 18.97 -7.41
N LEU A 554 9.44 18.56 -6.24
CA LEU A 554 8.64 19.37 -5.32
C LEU A 554 9.34 19.56 -3.97
N HIS A 555 10.67 19.44 -3.90
CA HIS A 555 11.44 19.55 -2.65
C HIS A 555 11.26 20.89 -1.90
N ASP A 556 10.98 21.96 -2.64
CA ASP A 556 10.72 23.29 -2.09
C ASP A 556 9.27 23.48 -1.62
N VAL A 557 8.37 22.56 -1.94
CA VAL A 557 6.96 22.65 -1.57
C VAL A 557 6.78 22.19 -0.12
N ALA A 558 6.37 23.11 0.75
CA ALA A 558 6.17 22.84 2.16
C ALA A 558 4.80 22.21 2.44
N LEU A 559 3.76 22.64 1.73
CA LEU A 559 2.39 22.15 1.88
C LEU A 559 1.73 21.95 0.52
N VAL A 560 1.13 20.77 0.33
CA VAL A 560 0.10 20.53 -0.68
C VAL A 560 -1.22 20.29 0.04
N THR A 561 -2.28 20.98 -0.36
CA THR A 561 -3.66 20.70 0.09
C THR A 561 -4.47 20.23 -1.09
N LEU A 562 -4.94 18.98 -1.00
CA LEU A 562 -5.88 18.39 -1.95
C LEU A 562 -7.28 18.55 -1.36
N SER A 563 -7.91 19.68 -1.67
CA SER A 563 -9.32 19.96 -1.38
C SER A 563 -10.20 19.33 -2.46
N ALA A 564 -9.92 18.07 -2.76
CA ALA A 564 -10.57 17.33 -3.83
C ALA A 564 -11.47 16.23 -3.28
N CYS A 565 -12.67 16.11 -3.85
CA CYS A 565 -13.52 14.95 -3.64
C CYS A 565 -12.78 13.75 -4.20
N GLU A 566 -12.44 12.78 -3.35
CA GLU A 566 -11.69 11.55 -3.69
C GLU A 566 -10.14 11.66 -3.74
N SER A 567 -9.50 12.22 -2.71
CA SER A 567 -8.03 12.05 -2.53
C SER A 567 -7.64 10.83 -1.68
N GLY A 568 -8.65 10.06 -1.24
CA GLY A 568 -8.59 9.14 -0.12
C GLY A 568 -8.00 7.78 -0.43
N LEU A 569 -6.73 7.63 -0.05
CA LEU A 569 -6.07 6.41 0.40
C LEU A 569 -6.79 5.09 0.00
N GLY A 570 -6.24 4.37 -0.97
CA GLY A 570 -5.92 2.95 -0.83
C GLY A 570 -7.03 1.88 -0.88
N LYS A 571 -7.61 1.38 0.23
CA LYS A 571 -7.77 -0.07 0.50
C LYS A 571 -6.40 -0.78 0.49
N VAL A 572 -5.95 -1.16 1.69
CA VAL A 572 -4.72 -1.95 1.84
C VAL A 572 -5.07 -3.41 1.53
N GLU A 573 -4.51 -3.95 0.46
CA GLU A 573 -4.35 -5.41 0.34
C GLU A 573 -2.91 -5.76 0.75
N ASN A 574 -2.78 -6.43 1.89
CA ASN A 574 -1.56 -7.11 2.38
C ASN A 574 -0.23 -6.39 2.07
N GLY A 575 -0.02 -5.24 2.70
CA GLY A 575 1.24 -4.49 2.69
C GLY A 575 1.05 -3.14 3.39
N ASP A 576 1.77 -2.88 4.47
CA ASP A 576 1.63 -1.63 5.25
C ASP A 576 2.36 -0.45 4.59
N GLU A 577 1.94 -0.09 3.37
CA GLU A 577 2.52 1.01 2.61
C GLU A 577 1.57 2.22 2.58
N ALA A 578 2.13 3.43 2.61
CA ALA A 578 1.37 4.62 2.24
C ALA A 578 1.01 4.54 0.74
N LEU A 579 -0.26 4.70 0.40
CA LEU A 579 -0.76 4.47 -0.97
C LEU A 579 -1.17 5.77 -1.67
N GLY A 580 -1.05 5.77 -2.99
CA GLY A 580 -1.54 6.83 -3.89
C GLY A 580 -0.87 8.19 -3.70
N PHE A 581 -1.67 9.24 -3.58
CA PHE A 581 -1.18 10.61 -3.53
C PHE A 581 -0.29 10.92 -2.32
N THR A 582 -0.53 10.28 -1.17
CA THR A 582 0.34 10.46 0.00
C THR A 582 1.76 10.03 -0.30
N ARG A 583 1.93 8.83 -0.88
CA ARG A 583 3.24 8.36 -1.33
C ARG A 583 3.82 9.26 -2.40
N ALA A 584 3.01 9.63 -3.39
CA ALA A 584 3.49 10.38 -4.52
C ALA A 584 4.04 11.77 -4.16
N PHE A 585 3.28 12.56 -3.39
CA PHE A 585 3.70 13.90 -2.99
C PHE A 585 4.86 13.89 -2.00
N LEU A 586 4.86 13.00 -1.01
CA LEU A 586 6.00 12.90 -0.09
C LEU A 586 7.27 12.42 -0.82
N SER A 587 7.13 11.54 -1.82
CA SER A 587 8.26 11.05 -2.63
C SER A 587 8.82 12.12 -3.56
N SER A 588 7.98 12.98 -4.11
CA SER A 588 8.40 14.13 -4.94
C SER A 588 9.00 15.28 -4.13
N GLY A 589 8.99 15.18 -2.80
CA GLY A 589 9.69 16.08 -1.90
C GLY A 589 8.80 17.03 -1.10
N VAL A 590 7.47 16.90 -1.19
CA VAL A 590 6.54 17.69 -0.36
C VAL A 590 6.73 17.36 1.12
N SER A 591 6.69 18.39 1.97
CA SER A 591 6.87 18.20 3.41
C SER A 591 5.58 17.85 4.16
N THR A 592 4.46 18.41 3.71
CA THR A 592 3.16 18.29 4.37
C THR A 592 2.05 18.15 3.34
N LEU A 593 1.12 17.23 3.57
CA LEU A 593 -0.05 17.02 2.74
C LEU A 593 -1.32 17.16 3.60
N VAL A 594 -2.31 17.90 3.13
CA VAL A 594 -3.69 17.82 3.62
C VAL A 594 -4.53 17.13 2.56
N ALA A 595 -5.17 16.03 2.93
CA ALA A 595 -5.99 15.22 2.02
C ALA A 595 -7.23 14.65 2.74
N SER A 596 -8.26 14.38 1.96
CA SER A 596 -9.56 13.84 2.38
C SER A 596 -9.59 12.30 2.31
N LEU A 597 -10.21 11.65 3.30
CA LEU A 597 -10.43 10.19 3.37
C LEU A 597 -11.65 9.73 2.56
N TRP A 598 -12.59 10.64 2.28
CA TRP A 598 -13.81 10.42 1.49
C TRP A 598 -14.30 11.76 0.90
N PRO A 599 -15.22 11.73 -0.09
CA PRO A 599 -15.83 12.94 -0.63
C PRO A 599 -16.66 13.71 0.41
N VAL A 600 -16.44 15.03 0.50
CA VAL A 600 -17.18 15.95 1.37
C VAL A 600 -17.83 17.03 0.50
N PRO A 601 -19.03 17.53 0.83
CA PRO A 601 -19.60 18.65 0.11
C PRO A 601 -18.68 19.89 0.12
N ASP A 602 -18.69 20.63 -0.98
CA ASP A 602 -17.76 21.72 -1.28
C ASP A 602 -17.96 22.95 -0.36
N ARG A 603 -19.20 23.24 0.03
CA ARG A 603 -19.52 24.34 0.96
C ARG A 603 -18.91 24.19 2.36
N GLU A 604 -19.00 23.01 2.97
CA GLU A 604 -18.43 22.77 4.30
C GLU A 604 -16.90 22.73 4.26
N THR A 605 -16.36 22.25 3.14
CA THR A 605 -14.92 22.24 2.88
C THR A 605 -14.36 23.66 2.80
N GLU A 606 -15.07 24.59 2.13
CA GLU A 606 -14.70 26.02 2.05
C GLU A 606 -14.47 26.61 3.46
N LYS A 607 -15.41 26.36 4.40
CA LYS A 607 -15.34 26.86 5.78
C LYS A 607 -14.12 26.31 6.53
N LEU A 608 -13.86 25.00 6.38
CA LEU A 608 -12.72 24.34 7.00
C LEU A 608 -11.40 24.92 6.48
N MET A 609 -11.28 25.04 5.15
CA MET A 609 -10.06 25.51 4.51
C MET A 609 -9.79 26.99 4.80
N GLN A 610 -10.83 27.83 4.81
CA GLN A 610 -10.69 29.23 5.22
C GLN A 610 -10.10 29.35 6.63
N ALA A 611 -10.61 28.58 7.59
CA ALA A 611 -10.11 28.59 8.97
C ALA A 611 -8.69 28.02 9.07
N LEU A 612 -8.38 26.91 8.37
CA LEU A 612 -7.04 26.34 8.28
C LEU A 612 -6.02 27.37 7.79
N TYR A 613 -6.26 27.97 6.62
CA TYR A 613 -5.31 28.91 6.03
C TYR A 613 -5.22 30.23 6.80
N GLY A 614 -6.31 30.70 7.40
CA GLY A 614 -6.28 31.84 8.33
C GLY A 614 -5.30 31.63 9.48
N ARG A 615 -5.34 30.45 10.11
CA ARG A 615 -4.43 30.10 11.22
C ARG A 615 -3.00 29.88 10.75
N LEU A 616 -2.79 29.25 9.60
CA LEU A 616 -1.46 29.14 9.00
C LEU A 616 -0.82 30.53 8.80
N ARG A 617 -1.61 31.51 8.32
CA ARG A 617 -1.14 32.89 8.11
C ARG A 617 -0.78 33.64 9.39
N GLU A 618 -1.36 33.25 10.51
CA GLU A 618 -0.98 33.75 11.84
C GLU A 618 0.33 33.13 12.37
N GLY A 619 0.93 32.20 11.63
CA GLY A 619 2.12 31.44 12.03
C GLY A 619 1.80 30.28 12.97
N VAL A 620 0.52 29.87 13.06
CA VAL A 620 0.11 28.71 13.86
C VAL A 620 0.58 27.43 13.16
N PRO A 621 1.14 26.43 13.89
CA PRO A 621 1.54 25.16 13.31
C PRO A 621 0.40 24.45 12.57
N ALA A 622 0.70 23.81 11.44
CA ALA A 622 -0.27 23.19 10.55
C ALA A 622 -1.22 22.21 11.26
N GLN A 623 -0.71 21.46 12.24
CA GLN A 623 -1.52 20.53 13.05
C GLN A 623 -2.63 21.23 13.84
N GLN A 624 -2.32 22.38 14.45
CA GLN A 624 -3.28 23.20 15.20
C GLN A 624 -4.18 24.00 14.25
N ALA A 625 -3.66 24.39 13.08
CA ALA A 625 -4.44 25.07 12.06
C ALA A 625 -5.53 24.15 11.47
N LEU A 626 -5.23 22.88 11.19
CA LEU A 626 -6.23 21.91 10.74
C LEU A 626 -7.27 21.63 11.84
N GLN A 627 -6.82 21.45 13.08
CA GLN A 627 -7.70 21.32 14.24
C GLN A 627 -8.70 22.49 14.31
N ALA A 628 -8.25 23.73 14.13
CA ALA A 628 -9.13 24.90 14.14
C ALA A 628 -10.15 24.88 13.00
N GLY A 629 -9.75 24.44 11.80
CA GLY A 629 -10.67 24.24 10.67
C GLY A 629 -11.75 23.21 10.96
N GLN A 630 -11.37 22.08 11.55
CA GLN A 630 -12.31 21.02 11.93
C GLN A 630 -13.28 21.49 13.01
N GLN A 631 -12.78 22.20 14.03
CA GLN A 631 -13.61 22.78 15.09
C GLN A 631 -14.59 23.86 14.57
N ALA A 632 -14.19 24.64 13.56
CA ALA A 632 -15.06 25.64 12.95
C ALA A 632 -16.28 24.99 12.26
N VAL A 633 -16.13 23.80 11.68
CA VAL A 633 -17.24 23.02 11.12
C VAL A 633 -18.05 22.37 12.24
N ILE A 634 -17.41 21.72 13.22
CA ILE A 634 -18.06 21.09 14.39
C ILE A 634 -19.02 22.05 15.12
N ALA A 635 -18.63 23.33 15.24
CA ALA A 635 -19.39 24.34 15.96
C ALA A 635 -20.78 24.64 15.37
N ASP A 636 -21.04 24.25 14.12
CA ASP A 636 -22.37 24.37 13.50
C ASP A 636 -23.14 23.06 13.66
N ALA A 637 -24.30 23.12 14.31
CA ALA A 637 -25.12 21.94 14.59
C ALA A 637 -25.48 21.16 13.32
N ALA A 638 -25.69 21.83 12.18
CA ALA A 638 -26.03 21.20 10.91
C ALA A 638 -24.86 20.38 10.32
N THR A 639 -23.62 20.69 10.70
CA THR A 639 -22.41 20.07 10.15
C THR A 639 -21.52 19.43 11.23
N SER A 640 -22.05 19.30 12.45
CA SER A 640 -21.38 18.71 13.61
C SER A 640 -21.08 17.21 13.46
N HIS A 641 -21.78 16.52 12.55
CA HIS A 641 -21.54 15.11 12.26
C HIS A 641 -20.12 14.90 11.66
N PRO A 642 -19.35 13.89 12.10
CA PRO A 642 -17.97 13.64 11.64
C PRO A 642 -17.77 13.58 10.12
N PHE A 643 -18.80 13.20 9.38
CA PHE A 643 -18.80 13.19 7.92
C PHE A 643 -18.22 14.46 7.29
N TYR A 644 -18.54 15.64 7.84
CA TYR A 644 -18.21 16.94 7.23
C TYR A 644 -16.78 17.42 7.51
N TRP A 645 -16.14 16.97 8.59
CA TRP A 645 -14.87 17.55 9.06
C TRP A 645 -13.79 16.50 9.33
N ALA A 646 -14.19 15.25 9.62
CA ALA A 646 -13.25 14.18 9.92
C ALA A 646 -12.65 13.54 8.66
N ALA A 647 -13.05 13.97 7.47
CA ALA A 647 -12.44 13.50 6.23
C ALA A 647 -10.98 13.96 6.09
N PHE A 648 -10.64 15.16 6.58
CA PHE A 648 -9.32 15.74 6.34
C PHE A 648 -8.28 15.31 7.37
N SER A 649 -7.13 14.87 6.88
CA SER A 649 -5.96 14.49 7.67
C SER A 649 -4.73 15.28 7.23
N LEU A 650 -3.91 15.68 8.20
CA LEU A 650 -2.59 16.28 7.98
C LEU A 650 -1.53 15.17 7.97
N VAL A 651 -0.83 14.99 6.86
CA VAL A 651 0.24 14.01 6.70
C VAL A 651 1.60 14.68 6.61
N GLY A 652 2.60 14.19 7.34
CA GLY A 652 3.99 14.65 7.23
C GLY A 652 4.41 15.64 8.31
N ASP A 653 4.97 16.79 7.93
CA ASP A 653 5.46 17.81 8.86
C ASP A 653 4.30 18.49 9.63
N TRP A 654 4.05 18.00 10.84
CA TRP A 654 3.03 18.55 11.74
C TRP A 654 3.42 19.89 12.36
N ARG A 655 4.71 20.24 12.33
CA ARG A 655 5.27 21.47 12.90
C ARG A 655 5.31 22.63 11.92
N LEU A 656 5.00 22.40 10.64
CA LEU A 656 5.03 23.41 9.59
C LEU A 656 4.34 24.70 10.03
N THR A 657 5.04 25.82 9.91
CA THR A 657 4.48 27.17 10.06
C THR A 657 4.61 27.93 8.75
N VAL A 658 3.75 28.93 8.52
CA VAL A 658 3.88 29.87 7.41
C VAL A 658 4.32 31.23 7.95
N GLU A 659 5.35 31.82 7.32
CA GLU A 659 5.87 33.13 7.70
C GLU A 659 4.80 34.22 7.55
N LYS A 660 4.77 35.16 8.49
CA LYS A 660 3.79 36.25 8.54
C LYS A 660 3.93 37.27 7.42
#